data_AF-A0A4U7AU80-F1
#
_entry.id   AF-A0A4U7AU80-F1
#
_cell.length_a   1.000
_cell.length_b   1.000
_cell.length_c   1.000
_cell.angle_alpha   90.00
_cell.angle_beta   90.00
_cell.angle_gamma   90.00
#
_symmetry.space_group_name_H-M   'P 1'
#
loop_
_entity.id
_entity.type
_entity.pdbx_description
1 polymer ?
#
loop_
_entity_poly.entity_id
_entity_poly.type
_entity_poly.pdbx_seq_one_letter_code
_entity_poly.pdbx_strand_id
1 'polypeptide(L)'
;MGLLKGKALNWAITAAAGAGFLLFGYDQGIMSGLLTGRAFTAQFPEIDTTEGANGSASLQGTVVAIYEIGCFFGSIGAMVFGERLGRRWCIIIGCLILSVGGALQAGAYGIPQLIVGRIVAGLGNGMNTSTIPVWHSELMKANKRGKGLAIELAINIFGVMSAYWVDYGLSFVENEAQFRFPLALQILFALCTAAAVLVLPESPRWLINHDRIDEARQILSDVRIGIHEGANTEAILDKELAEIKHAIDEEREAAAGNTFKALLKNGSQRFRTRTLLGIGGQFMQQLSGINLITYYAPVIFQQSVGLPRDISLLLAGFNGIAYFISSLVPIWIIDRLGRRKLMLFAAGGQAVCMAILAGTVSNGSKSAGIVAVVMLFLFNFFFAVVYSPFLGCFLLTAALASASNWIFTFLVVEITPVSIKNIQWRTHIYFAVFNAFFLPLIYFFYPETQDLSLEQIDRLFTGGKIQLHWKAAMGGDVEGPSESPSTNGEHGDESKPACGKCVNAKEECLWGQIITFRPENALCLNGSDGLQQVEPSDERVSTQSPLMDRARRSPDTRRSIPAGNRVSSERDNRPTDSPSAISYINGNGDNSTPRLPASTRSLSNQDATTMLRMSGWSRNYDNGQTSMPSPMSTNPETNAFAPTRLGLTPRSHESPEVTTNGTTENAASALMSFRTDAAQTQLQPPAVDFPNMGFDVDPNLANMLPYGYSPEALFDDGIFLPGSAYQELHKTFRSHVFNAACSKPTSRRGTPDPSADETNAGDSGAAESAMSTTDLRMEQSEGTSTPPELTPRQERKLWSNWITEISSWLDKFDIHKHFRHTLPSMAERDSHLRLSMSALSARQLEKKDGSMPAYLSLALYQEAIHVLLPKLHTKDLAVIASCVVLCVLEMFSCSPKAWRRHLDGCANLILSMNVRGDSGGLEEALFWCFARMDVCGGLISSEKTLVPVSRWTLNDSFVATVEMYKSADGFEKQAHYACYLLGRILDLFARFQIDLDTTNSLVRRPPDQHAAYTSEWDQLMTAILDWYTDRPPEMRAILTQPATFGPKSSPFPTLLFSNPAAIAANQQHHTAQLLMLSHKPADHKFRRKTRSILWHARQICGISMSNDHHGCWTNCIQPIWLAGRMMSHPEEHRAIVELYERIERETGWGTKWRVDDLKEVWGDLSV
;
A
#
# COMPACT_ATOMS: atom_id res chain seq x y z
N MET A 1 23.66 5.85 -34.10
CA MET A 1 24.27 7.17 -33.84
C MET A 1 24.16 7.45 -32.35
N GLY A 2 25.18 8.03 -31.71
CA GLY A 2 25.12 8.33 -30.26
C GLY A 2 26.38 9.02 -29.76
N LEU A 3 26.40 10.36 -29.82
CA LEU A 3 27.53 11.19 -29.37
C LEU A 3 27.59 11.34 -27.83
N LEU A 4 26.48 11.04 -27.16
CA LEU A 4 26.31 11.04 -25.71
C LEU A 4 25.62 9.75 -25.29
N LYS A 5 25.95 9.21 -24.11
CA LYS A 5 25.29 8.06 -23.48
C LYS A 5 25.03 8.31 -21.99
N GLY A 6 24.15 7.51 -21.40
CA GLY A 6 23.89 7.48 -19.96
C GLY A 6 23.50 8.84 -19.39
N LYS A 7 24.10 9.23 -18.25
CA LYS A 7 23.79 10.49 -17.54
C LYS A 7 23.91 11.74 -18.43
N ALA A 8 24.89 11.78 -19.34
CA ALA A 8 25.07 12.93 -20.24
C ALA A 8 23.94 13.02 -21.28
N LEU A 9 23.50 11.89 -21.81
CA LEU A 9 22.37 11.82 -22.74
C LEU A 9 21.04 12.22 -22.05
N ASN A 10 20.80 11.73 -20.83
CA ASN A 10 19.61 12.10 -20.04
C ASN A 10 19.55 13.62 -19.81
N TRP A 11 20.65 14.24 -19.37
CA TRP A 11 20.72 15.70 -19.20
C TRP A 11 20.51 16.48 -20.51
N ALA A 12 21.06 15.99 -21.63
CA ALA A 12 20.86 16.64 -22.93
C ALA A 12 19.39 16.57 -23.41
N ILE A 13 18.69 15.45 -23.16
CA ILE A 13 17.26 15.31 -23.44
C ILE A 13 16.44 16.30 -22.59
N THR A 14 16.66 16.34 -21.27
CA THR A 14 15.96 17.28 -20.37
C THR A 14 16.27 18.74 -20.70
N ALA A 15 17.51 19.06 -21.11
CA ALA A 15 17.89 20.41 -21.55
C ALA A 15 17.20 20.81 -22.87
N ALA A 16 17.06 19.89 -23.83
CA ALA A 16 16.35 20.15 -25.09
C ALA A 16 14.84 20.32 -24.88
N ALA A 17 14.22 19.49 -24.03
CA ALA A 17 12.82 19.65 -23.64
C ALA A 17 12.59 20.99 -22.91
N GLY A 18 13.49 21.32 -21.97
CA GLY A 18 13.49 22.61 -21.28
C GLY A 18 13.64 23.80 -22.22
N ALA A 19 14.49 23.74 -23.25
CA ALA A 19 14.64 24.81 -24.24
C ALA A 19 13.33 25.08 -25.02
N GLY A 20 12.60 24.03 -25.39
CA GLY A 20 11.29 24.17 -26.03
C GLY A 20 10.20 24.68 -25.08
N PHE A 21 10.27 24.35 -23.79
CA PHE A 21 9.34 24.89 -22.79
C PHE A 21 9.66 26.34 -22.39
N LEU A 22 10.94 26.73 -22.40
CA LEU A 22 11.37 28.14 -22.28
C LEU A 22 10.79 28.98 -23.41
N LEU A 23 10.87 28.49 -24.67
CA LEU A 23 10.23 29.11 -25.83
C LEU A 23 8.72 29.29 -25.63
N PHE A 24 8.00 28.23 -25.27
CA PHE A 24 6.57 28.31 -24.98
C PHE A 24 6.27 29.36 -23.90
N GLY A 25 7.04 29.42 -22.81
CA GLY A 25 6.86 30.43 -21.76
C GLY A 25 7.16 31.86 -22.22
N TYR A 26 8.19 32.02 -23.04
CA TYR A 26 8.56 33.30 -23.64
C TYR A 26 7.44 33.85 -24.52
N ASP A 27 6.85 33.00 -25.37
CA ASP A 27 5.72 33.35 -26.25
C ASP A 27 4.44 33.74 -25.48
N GLN A 28 4.24 33.24 -24.25
CA GLN A 28 3.12 33.69 -23.41
C GLN A 28 3.40 35.04 -22.73
N GLY A 29 4.63 35.27 -22.26
CA GLY A 29 4.98 36.50 -21.53
C GLY A 29 5.16 37.73 -22.43
N ILE A 30 5.63 37.55 -23.67
CA ILE A 30 6.06 38.62 -24.59
C ILE A 30 4.98 39.64 -24.98
N MET A 31 3.70 39.27 -24.98
CA MET A 31 2.66 40.28 -25.28
C MET A 31 2.45 41.25 -24.12
N SER A 32 2.90 40.91 -22.90
CA SER A 32 2.44 41.58 -21.69
C SER A 32 3.00 43.00 -21.51
N GLY A 33 4.26 43.24 -21.85
CA GLY A 33 4.81 44.59 -21.90
C GLY A 33 4.51 45.30 -23.22
N LEU A 34 4.58 44.57 -24.35
CA LEU A 34 4.42 45.13 -25.69
C LEU A 34 3.09 45.84 -25.93
N LEU A 35 1.98 45.34 -25.37
CA LEU A 35 0.66 45.98 -25.46
C LEU A 35 0.61 47.41 -24.87
N THR A 36 1.61 47.79 -24.06
CA THR A 36 1.77 49.15 -23.51
C THR A 36 3.03 49.86 -24.05
N GLY A 37 3.63 49.34 -25.13
CA GLY A 37 4.80 49.90 -25.80
C GLY A 37 4.44 51.06 -26.73
N ARG A 38 5.02 52.25 -26.51
CA ARG A 38 4.76 53.44 -27.34
C ARG A 38 5.04 53.22 -28.82
N ALA A 39 6.05 52.42 -29.18
CA ALA A 39 6.35 52.10 -30.58
C ALA A 39 5.42 51.02 -31.15
N PHE A 40 4.89 50.13 -30.30
CA PHE A 40 3.91 49.12 -30.71
C PHE A 40 2.54 49.75 -30.97
N THR A 41 2.03 50.58 -30.06
CA THR A 41 0.73 51.22 -30.25
C THR A 41 0.74 52.30 -31.34
N ALA A 42 1.88 52.97 -31.57
CA ALA A 42 2.04 53.85 -32.73
C ALA A 42 2.00 53.12 -34.08
N GLN A 43 2.46 51.85 -34.13
CA GLN A 43 2.38 51.00 -35.32
C GLN A 43 0.99 50.37 -35.51
N PHE A 44 0.26 50.15 -34.40
CA PHE A 44 -1.02 49.44 -34.34
C PHE A 44 -2.08 50.22 -33.54
N PRO A 45 -2.47 51.44 -33.97
CA PRO A 45 -3.33 52.32 -33.19
C PRO A 45 -4.76 51.77 -33.01
N GLU A 46 -5.20 50.82 -33.83
CA GLU A 46 -6.54 50.23 -33.75
C GLU A 46 -6.75 49.37 -32.48
N ILE A 47 -5.66 48.94 -31.84
CA ILE A 47 -5.67 48.13 -30.61
C ILE A 47 -5.13 48.86 -29.37
N ASP A 48 -4.83 50.15 -29.46
CA ASP A 48 -4.34 50.93 -28.31
C ASP A 48 -5.47 51.18 -27.28
N THR A 49 -5.26 50.71 -26.05
CA THR A 49 -6.18 50.91 -24.91
C THR A 49 -5.54 51.69 -23.76
N THR A 50 -4.46 52.44 -24.03
CA THR A 50 -3.85 53.36 -23.06
C THR A 50 -4.73 54.61 -22.86
N GLU A 51 -4.46 55.38 -21.79
CA GLU A 51 -5.28 56.54 -21.44
C GLU A 51 -5.22 57.62 -22.53
N GLY A 52 -6.37 57.91 -23.14
CA GLY A 52 -6.51 58.86 -24.27
C GLY A 52 -6.55 58.21 -25.66
N ALA A 53 -6.31 56.90 -25.78
CA ALA A 53 -6.44 56.18 -27.04
C ALA A 53 -7.88 55.74 -27.32
N ASN A 54 -8.21 55.60 -28.62
CA ASN A 54 -9.54 55.20 -29.11
C ASN A 54 -9.61 53.76 -29.66
N GLY A 55 -8.60 52.93 -29.36
CA GLY A 55 -8.52 51.55 -29.88
C GLY A 55 -9.55 50.60 -29.25
N SER A 56 -9.78 49.49 -29.96
CA SER A 56 -10.75 48.47 -29.54
C SER A 56 -10.11 47.44 -28.61
N ALA A 57 -10.51 47.45 -27.34
CA ALA A 57 -10.12 46.43 -26.37
C ALA A 57 -10.54 45.01 -26.78
N SER A 58 -11.62 44.88 -27.55
CA SER A 58 -12.01 43.58 -28.13
C SER A 58 -11.01 43.15 -29.21
N LEU A 59 -10.61 44.06 -30.12
CA LEU A 59 -9.62 43.75 -31.16
C LEU A 59 -8.25 43.48 -30.56
N GLN A 60 -7.87 44.17 -29.47
CA GLN A 60 -6.66 43.85 -28.71
C GLN A 60 -6.73 42.43 -28.15
N GLY A 61 -7.84 42.05 -27.51
CA GLY A 61 -8.11 40.67 -27.08
C GLY A 61 -7.91 39.67 -28.21
N THR A 62 -8.59 39.87 -29.34
CA THR A 62 -8.51 38.99 -30.51
C THR A 62 -7.10 38.91 -31.10
N VAL A 63 -6.38 40.02 -31.21
CA VAL A 63 -4.99 40.03 -31.71
C VAL A 63 -4.05 39.26 -30.78
N VAL A 64 -4.21 39.37 -29.47
CA VAL A 64 -3.43 38.56 -28.53
C VAL A 64 -3.84 37.08 -28.64
N ALA A 65 -5.13 36.78 -28.48
CA ALA A 65 -5.68 35.44 -28.31
C ALA A 65 -5.65 34.55 -29.59
N ILE A 66 -5.53 35.12 -30.79
CA ILE A 66 -5.55 34.32 -32.03
C ILE A 66 -4.34 33.37 -32.18
N TYR A 67 -3.26 33.60 -31.42
CA TYR A 67 -2.13 32.68 -31.31
C TYR A 67 -2.55 31.33 -30.69
N GLU A 68 -3.40 31.38 -29.67
CA GLU A 68 -3.94 30.22 -28.96
C GLU A 68 -4.86 29.37 -29.86
N ILE A 69 -5.58 30.00 -30.81
CA ILE A 69 -6.31 29.30 -31.89
C ILE A 69 -5.33 28.58 -32.84
N GLY A 70 -4.21 29.22 -33.18
CA GLY A 70 -3.10 28.55 -33.85
C GLY A 70 -2.63 27.32 -33.08
N CYS A 71 -2.41 27.45 -31.77
CA CYS A 71 -1.96 26.36 -30.90
C CYS A 71 -2.98 25.22 -30.77
N PHE A 72 -4.27 25.53 -30.74
CA PHE A 72 -5.36 24.55 -30.78
C PHE A 72 -5.27 23.68 -32.04
N PHE A 73 -5.19 24.30 -33.22
CA PHE A 73 -5.04 23.56 -34.48
C PHE A 73 -3.68 22.87 -34.62
N GLY A 74 -2.61 23.43 -34.06
CA GLY A 74 -1.29 22.79 -34.01
C GLY A 74 -1.28 21.52 -33.16
N SER A 75 -2.00 21.53 -32.05
CA SER A 75 -2.18 20.36 -31.16
C SER A 75 -2.99 19.26 -31.84
N ILE A 76 -4.03 19.62 -32.58
CA ILE A 76 -4.79 18.70 -33.42
C ILE A 76 -3.93 18.18 -34.59
N GLY A 77 -3.06 19.01 -35.17
CA GLY A 77 -2.08 18.60 -36.17
C GLY A 77 -1.09 17.55 -35.63
N ALA A 78 -0.56 17.76 -34.42
CA ALA A 78 0.29 16.77 -33.75
C ALA A 78 -0.45 15.46 -33.47
N MET A 79 -1.73 15.50 -33.09
CA MET A 79 -2.56 14.30 -32.94
C MET A 79 -2.72 13.50 -34.25
N VAL A 80 -2.95 14.19 -35.38
CA VAL A 80 -3.26 13.55 -36.66
C VAL A 80 -2.01 13.08 -37.41
N PHE A 81 -0.90 13.83 -37.30
CA PHE A 81 0.32 13.59 -38.07
C PHE A 81 1.54 13.17 -37.23
N GLY A 82 1.57 13.49 -35.94
CA GLY A 82 2.74 13.24 -35.07
C GLY A 82 3.09 11.76 -34.88
N GLU A 83 2.10 10.86 -34.98
CA GLU A 83 2.38 9.42 -34.97
C GLU A 83 2.99 8.92 -36.29
N ARG A 84 2.72 9.56 -37.43
CA ARG A 84 3.37 9.22 -38.72
C ARG A 84 4.76 9.84 -38.88
N LEU A 85 5.00 10.98 -38.23
CA LEU A 85 6.26 11.74 -38.35
C LEU A 85 7.33 11.31 -37.34
N GLY A 86 6.93 10.73 -36.20
CA GLY A 86 7.80 10.59 -35.05
C GLY A 86 7.93 11.89 -34.26
N ARG A 87 8.35 11.80 -32.99
CA ARG A 87 8.32 12.93 -32.07
C ARG A 87 9.33 14.00 -32.49
N ARG A 88 10.54 13.61 -32.87
CA ARG A 88 11.61 14.56 -33.25
C ARG A 88 11.22 15.42 -34.44
N TRP A 89 10.72 14.81 -35.51
CA TRP A 89 10.30 15.54 -36.70
C TRP A 89 9.08 16.43 -36.43
N CYS A 90 8.13 15.98 -35.61
CA CYS A 90 7.01 16.82 -35.22
C CYS A 90 7.47 18.08 -34.44
N ILE A 91 8.44 17.95 -33.53
CA ILE A 91 9.04 19.09 -32.80
C ILE A 91 9.87 19.98 -33.75
N ILE A 92 10.69 19.42 -34.64
CA ILE A 92 11.49 20.19 -35.61
C ILE A 92 10.58 20.98 -36.56
N ILE A 93 9.53 20.35 -37.09
CA ILE A 93 8.54 21.00 -37.96
C ILE A 93 7.78 22.09 -37.18
N GLY A 94 7.38 21.81 -35.93
CA GLY A 94 6.75 22.81 -35.05
C GLY A 94 7.64 24.03 -34.83
N CYS A 95 8.92 23.84 -34.52
CA CYS A 95 9.90 24.92 -34.37
C CYS A 95 10.14 25.72 -35.67
N LEU A 96 10.14 25.06 -36.83
CA LEU A 96 10.30 25.74 -38.13
C LEU A 96 9.05 26.56 -38.51
N ILE A 97 7.85 26.01 -38.30
CA ILE A 97 6.58 26.73 -38.47
C ILE A 97 6.52 27.93 -37.53
N LEU A 98 6.90 27.75 -36.26
CA LEU A 98 6.97 28.83 -35.27
C LEU A 98 7.94 29.93 -35.73
N SER A 99 9.13 29.55 -36.22
CA SER A 99 10.14 30.49 -36.74
C SER A 99 9.59 31.36 -37.89
N VAL A 100 8.79 30.80 -38.79
CA VAL A 100 8.13 31.55 -39.88
C VAL A 100 7.08 32.51 -39.30
N GLY A 101 6.27 32.06 -38.34
CA GLY A 101 5.28 32.91 -37.66
C GLY A 101 5.92 34.07 -36.88
N GLY A 102 7.00 33.81 -36.15
CA GLY A 102 7.80 34.82 -35.46
C GLY A 102 8.39 35.86 -36.42
N ALA A 103 8.91 35.42 -37.57
CA ALA A 103 9.41 36.33 -38.60
C ALA A 103 8.30 37.21 -39.20
N LEU A 104 7.09 36.66 -39.41
CA LEU A 104 5.92 37.41 -39.86
C LEU A 104 5.42 38.44 -38.82
N GLN A 105 5.47 38.10 -37.53
CA GLN A 105 5.15 39.02 -36.42
C GLN A 105 6.20 40.14 -36.30
N ALA A 106 7.49 39.80 -36.29
CA ALA A 106 8.58 40.78 -36.19
C ALA A 106 8.66 41.69 -37.43
N GLY A 107 8.25 41.20 -38.60
CA GLY A 107 8.13 42.00 -39.83
C GLY A 107 6.78 42.70 -40.03
N ALA A 108 5.91 42.76 -39.02
CA ALA A 108 4.54 43.28 -39.17
C ALA A 108 4.46 44.81 -39.28
N TYR A 109 3.69 45.28 -40.28
CA TYR A 109 3.32 46.69 -40.48
C TYR A 109 1.82 46.98 -40.35
N GLY A 110 0.98 45.95 -40.17
CA GLY A 110 -0.46 46.11 -39.95
C GLY A 110 -1.11 44.89 -39.29
N ILE A 111 -2.24 45.12 -38.62
CA ILE A 111 -2.97 44.11 -37.84
C ILE A 111 -3.19 42.77 -38.58
N PRO A 112 -3.60 42.71 -39.87
CA PRO A 112 -3.83 41.43 -40.55
C PRO A 112 -2.55 40.58 -40.68
N GLN A 113 -1.40 41.21 -40.90
CA GLN A 113 -0.11 40.51 -40.98
C GLN A 113 0.32 39.98 -39.60
N LEU A 114 0.10 40.76 -38.54
CA LEU A 114 0.36 40.35 -37.16
C LEU A 114 -0.52 39.15 -36.76
N ILE A 115 -1.81 39.17 -37.11
CA ILE A 115 -2.75 38.06 -36.91
C ILE A 115 -2.28 36.78 -37.65
N VAL A 116 -1.92 36.88 -38.94
CA VAL A 116 -1.41 35.73 -39.70
C VAL A 116 -0.12 35.20 -39.09
N GLY A 117 0.81 36.07 -38.70
CA GLY A 117 2.04 35.68 -38.00
C GLY A 117 1.76 34.96 -36.67
N ARG A 118 0.76 35.40 -35.90
CA ARG A 118 0.34 34.76 -34.64
C ARG A 118 -0.33 33.40 -34.85
N ILE A 119 -1.19 33.26 -35.85
CA ILE A 119 -1.79 31.95 -36.21
C ILE A 119 -0.71 30.95 -36.62
N VAL A 120 0.25 31.37 -37.47
CA VAL A 120 1.35 30.51 -37.92
C VAL A 120 2.30 30.18 -36.76
N ALA A 121 2.66 31.15 -35.91
CA ALA A 121 3.50 30.89 -34.75
C ALA A 121 2.84 29.91 -33.77
N GLY A 122 1.56 30.13 -33.49
CA GLY A 122 0.75 29.25 -32.66
C GLY A 122 0.62 27.84 -33.22
N LEU A 123 0.45 27.67 -34.54
CA LEU A 123 0.42 26.35 -35.18
C LEU A 123 1.69 25.54 -34.85
N GLY A 124 2.86 26.20 -34.90
CA GLY A 124 4.13 25.60 -34.51
C GLY A 124 4.22 25.28 -33.02
N ASN A 125 3.80 26.21 -32.14
CA ASN A 125 3.87 25.98 -30.70
C ASN A 125 2.87 24.92 -30.19
N GLY A 126 1.69 24.81 -30.82
CA GLY A 126 0.73 23.75 -30.54
C GLY A 126 1.27 22.35 -30.84
N MET A 127 2.06 22.23 -31.92
CA MET A 127 2.78 20.99 -32.22
C MET A 127 3.86 20.70 -31.18
N ASN A 128 4.65 21.70 -30.80
CA ASN A 128 5.72 21.57 -29.80
C ASN A 128 5.18 21.18 -28.43
N THR A 129 4.26 21.96 -27.86
CA THR A 129 3.70 21.72 -26.51
C THR A 129 2.93 20.41 -26.38
N SER A 130 2.36 19.90 -27.47
CA SER A 130 1.72 18.58 -27.49
C SER A 130 2.72 17.41 -27.59
N THR A 131 3.95 17.65 -28.05
CA THR A 131 4.90 16.57 -28.40
C THR A 131 6.10 16.49 -27.45
N ILE A 132 6.65 17.63 -27.02
CA ILE A 132 7.86 17.70 -26.18
C ILE A 132 7.69 16.96 -24.84
N PRO A 133 6.60 17.15 -24.05
CA PRO A 133 6.44 16.46 -22.78
C PRO A 133 6.33 14.95 -22.97
N VAL A 134 5.70 14.52 -24.07
CA VAL A 134 5.54 13.10 -24.39
C VAL A 134 6.89 12.49 -24.74
N TRP A 135 7.64 13.08 -25.68
CA TRP A 135 9.00 12.67 -26.05
C TRP A 135 9.95 12.59 -24.85
N HIS A 136 9.94 13.62 -23.99
CA HIS A 136 10.74 13.64 -22.76
C HIS A 136 10.31 12.53 -21.79
N SER A 137 8.99 12.30 -21.62
CA SER A 137 8.45 11.24 -20.75
C SER A 137 8.68 9.81 -21.27
N GLU A 138 8.71 9.62 -22.59
CA GLU A 138 8.98 8.35 -23.27
C GLU A 138 10.48 7.98 -23.18
N LEU A 139 11.37 8.97 -23.09
CA LEU A 139 12.81 8.77 -22.89
C LEU A 139 13.22 8.63 -21.40
N MET A 140 12.54 9.33 -20.48
CA MET A 140 12.84 9.29 -19.04
C MET A 140 12.37 7.98 -18.37
N LYS A 141 13.19 7.44 -17.45
CA LYS A 141 12.79 6.31 -16.59
C LYS A 141 11.64 6.74 -15.66
N ALA A 142 10.66 5.84 -15.46
CA ALA A 142 9.42 6.12 -14.72
C ALA A 142 9.64 6.83 -13.37
N ASN A 143 10.58 6.34 -12.54
CA ASN A 143 10.88 6.91 -11.21
C ASN A 143 11.57 8.30 -11.21
N LYS A 144 11.88 8.87 -12.39
CA LYS A 144 12.38 10.24 -12.55
C LYS A 144 11.48 11.12 -13.43
N ARG A 145 10.55 10.52 -14.18
CA ARG A 145 9.61 11.20 -15.10
C ARG A 145 8.91 12.39 -14.46
N GLY A 146 8.34 12.22 -13.26
CA GLY A 146 7.66 13.30 -12.54
C GLY A 146 8.54 14.52 -12.24
N LYS A 147 9.82 14.30 -11.87
CA LYS A 147 10.78 15.37 -11.60
C LYS A 147 11.29 16.03 -12.88
N GLY A 148 11.47 15.27 -13.96
CA GLY A 148 11.79 15.81 -15.29
C GLY A 148 10.72 16.79 -15.79
N LEU A 149 9.45 16.39 -15.73
CA LEU A 149 8.30 17.21 -16.13
C LEU A 149 8.10 18.43 -15.19
N ALA A 150 8.42 18.32 -13.90
CA ALA A 150 8.38 19.46 -12.98
C ALA A 150 9.47 20.50 -13.27
N ILE A 151 10.68 20.05 -13.65
CA ILE A 151 11.77 20.94 -14.10
C ILE A 151 11.40 21.63 -15.42
N GLU A 152 10.80 20.90 -16.36
CA GLU A 152 10.31 21.42 -17.64
C GLU A 152 9.27 22.54 -17.46
N LEU A 153 8.31 22.36 -16.54
CA LEU A 153 7.34 23.41 -16.19
C LEU A 153 7.99 24.61 -15.47
N ALA A 154 8.98 24.39 -14.60
CA ALA A 154 9.71 25.49 -13.97
C ALA A 154 10.51 26.31 -15.01
N ILE A 155 11.06 25.66 -16.05
CA ILE A 155 11.76 26.32 -17.16
C ILE A 155 10.79 27.09 -18.08
N ASN A 156 9.54 26.63 -18.25
CA ASN A 156 8.49 27.43 -18.90
C ASN A 156 8.22 28.73 -18.13
N ILE A 157 8.07 28.67 -16.80
CA ILE A 157 7.85 29.87 -15.98
C ILE A 157 9.09 30.79 -15.99
N PHE A 158 10.31 30.24 -16.09
CA PHE A 158 11.52 31.01 -16.38
C PHE A 158 11.46 31.71 -17.75
N GLY A 159 10.85 31.09 -18.76
CA GLY A 159 10.57 31.71 -20.07
C GLY A 159 9.64 32.92 -19.94
N VAL A 160 8.52 32.80 -19.21
CA VAL A 160 7.59 33.91 -18.94
C VAL A 160 8.31 35.06 -18.22
N MET A 161 9.07 34.74 -17.17
CA MET A 161 9.89 35.71 -16.44
C MET A 161 10.90 36.40 -17.37
N SER A 162 11.57 35.64 -18.25
CA SER A 162 12.55 36.18 -19.20
C SER A 162 11.93 37.16 -20.19
N ALA A 163 10.73 36.87 -20.69
CA ALA A 163 9.98 37.79 -21.54
C ALA A 163 9.67 39.11 -20.84
N TYR A 164 9.18 39.10 -19.60
CA TYR A 164 8.93 40.33 -18.83
C TYR A 164 10.18 41.20 -18.65
N TRP A 165 11.36 40.60 -18.43
CA TRP A 165 12.61 41.35 -18.30
C TRP A 165 13.16 41.86 -19.64
N VAL A 166 12.92 41.14 -20.74
CA VAL A 166 13.22 41.64 -22.10
C VAL A 166 12.30 42.81 -22.47
N ASP A 167 10.99 42.68 -22.22
CA ASP A 167 9.99 43.74 -22.42
C ASP A 167 10.32 44.98 -21.58
N TYR A 168 10.66 44.81 -20.30
CA TYR A 168 11.09 45.92 -19.44
C TYR A 168 12.38 46.58 -19.98
N GLY A 169 13.38 45.78 -20.38
CA GLY A 169 14.64 46.28 -20.94
C GLY A 169 14.46 47.06 -22.24
N LEU A 170 13.49 46.70 -23.08
CA LEU A 170 13.17 47.40 -24.32
C LEU A 170 12.02 48.41 -24.19
N SER A 171 11.40 48.53 -23.01
CA SER A 171 10.45 49.61 -22.71
C SER A 171 11.08 51.01 -22.75
N PHE A 172 12.41 51.08 -22.63
CA PHE A 172 13.24 52.28 -22.78
C PHE A 172 13.62 52.62 -24.23
N VAL A 173 13.39 51.71 -25.19
CA VAL A 173 13.66 51.94 -26.62
C VAL A 173 12.44 52.59 -27.27
N GLU A 174 12.63 53.72 -27.94
CA GLU A 174 11.51 54.53 -28.49
C GLU A 174 11.20 54.25 -29.98
N ASN A 175 11.94 53.35 -30.63
CA ASN A 175 11.74 52.96 -32.02
C ASN A 175 11.17 51.53 -32.17
N GLU A 176 10.86 51.12 -33.41
CA GLU A 176 10.23 49.83 -33.74
C GLU A 176 10.96 48.59 -33.16
N ALA A 177 12.27 48.68 -32.87
CA ALA A 177 13.02 47.58 -32.26
C ALA A 177 12.47 47.18 -30.88
N GLN A 178 11.76 48.09 -30.19
CA GLN A 178 11.03 47.81 -28.94
C GLN A 178 10.17 46.54 -29.04
N PHE A 179 9.43 46.37 -30.14
CA PHE A 179 8.53 45.22 -30.32
C PHE A 179 9.09 44.20 -31.33
N ARG A 180 9.86 44.64 -32.32
CA ARG A 180 10.42 43.72 -33.32
C ARG A 180 11.54 42.83 -32.76
N PHE A 181 12.36 43.30 -31.82
CA PHE A 181 13.42 42.47 -31.24
C PHE A 181 12.88 41.34 -30.36
N PRO A 182 11.94 41.56 -29.41
CA PRO A 182 11.33 40.46 -28.67
C PRO A 182 10.67 39.43 -29.60
N LEU A 183 9.89 39.90 -30.58
CA LEU A 183 9.21 39.01 -31.53
C LEU A 183 10.19 38.23 -32.41
N ALA A 184 11.37 38.77 -32.71
CA ALA A 184 12.43 38.02 -33.38
C ALA A 184 13.17 37.04 -32.44
N LEU A 185 13.24 37.31 -31.13
CA LEU A 185 13.98 36.48 -30.17
C LEU A 185 13.35 35.09 -29.97
N GLN A 186 12.02 34.93 -30.14
CA GLN A 186 11.37 33.62 -30.13
C GLN A 186 11.97 32.65 -31.16
N ILE A 187 12.39 33.18 -32.32
CA ILE A 187 13.01 32.41 -33.42
C ILE A 187 14.34 31.78 -32.95
N LEU A 188 15.12 32.48 -32.12
CA LEU A 188 16.38 31.95 -31.60
C LEU A 188 16.14 30.71 -30.73
N PHE A 189 15.19 30.77 -29.80
CA PHE A 189 14.85 29.62 -28.94
C PHE A 189 14.27 28.44 -29.76
N ALA A 190 13.48 28.72 -30.79
CA ALA A 190 12.97 27.71 -31.72
C ALA A 190 14.08 27.00 -32.51
N LEU A 191 15.03 27.76 -33.07
CA LEU A 191 16.17 27.21 -33.81
C LEU A 191 17.12 26.44 -32.89
N CYS A 192 17.38 26.92 -31.66
CA CYS A 192 18.15 26.18 -30.66
C CYS A 192 17.48 24.86 -30.28
N THR A 193 16.15 24.85 -30.10
CA THR A 193 15.39 23.63 -29.79
C THR A 193 15.44 22.63 -30.94
N ALA A 194 15.21 23.08 -32.17
CA ALA A 194 15.33 22.23 -33.37
C ALA A 194 16.74 21.65 -33.53
N ALA A 195 17.78 22.46 -33.34
CA ALA A 195 19.18 22.02 -33.41
C ALA A 195 19.53 20.97 -32.34
N ALA A 196 18.99 21.09 -31.13
CA ALA A 196 19.17 20.09 -30.07
C ALA A 196 18.45 18.77 -30.39
N VAL A 197 17.19 18.83 -30.84
CA VAL A 197 16.38 17.65 -31.17
C VAL A 197 16.91 16.90 -32.43
N LEU A 198 17.60 17.61 -33.33
CA LEU A 198 18.29 17.01 -34.48
C LEU A 198 19.41 16.03 -34.08
N VAL A 199 20.08 16.21 -32.92
CA VAL A 199 21.19 15.34 -32.48
C VAL A 199 20.82 14.33 -31.38
N LEU A 200 19.56 14.34 -30.92
CA LEU A 200 19.06 13.50 -29.83
C LEU A 200 18.21 12.30 -30.33
N PRO A 201 18.01 11.25 -29.51
CA PRO A 201 17.31 10.03 -29.92
C PRO A 201 15.80 10.23 -30.11
N GLU A 202 15.20 9.35 -30.91
CA GLU A 202 13.75 9.25 -31.06
C GLU A 202 13.15 8.44 -29.91
N SER A 203 11.84 8.60 -29.67
CA SER A 203 11.10 7.84 -28.66
C SER A 203 11.17 6.32 -28.89
N PRO A 204 11.63 5.51 -27.91
CA PRO A 204 11.60 4.05 -27.99
C PRO A 204 10.17 3.51 -28.16
N ARG A 205 9.20 4.14 -27.49
CA ARG A 205 7.78 3.77 -27.56
C ARG A 205 7.21 3.98 -28.95
N TRP A 206 7.56 5.09 -29.61
CA TRP A 206 7.17 5.34 -31.01
C TRP A 206 7.81 4.33 -31.97
N LEU A 207 9.09 3.99 -31.76
CA LEU A 207 9.81 3.01 -32.58
C LEU A 207 9.21 1.60 -32.47
N ILE A 208 8.86 1.15 -31.27
CA ILE A 208 8.18 -0.15 -31.06
C ILE A 208 6.80 -0.16 -31.71
N ASN A 209 6.03 0.94 -31.63
CA ASN A 209 4.74 1.05 -32.34
C ASN A 209 4.87 1.15 -33.88
N HIS A 210 6.09 1.28 -34.40
CA HIS A 210 6.44 1.17 -35.83
C HIS A 210 7.31 -0.07 -36.11
N ASP A 211 7.25 -1.06 -35.21
CA ASP A 211 7.88 -2.37 -35.30
C ASP A 211 9.43 -2.33 -35.44
N ARG A 212 10.06 -1.19 -35.13
CA ARG A 212 11.52 -0.92 -35.18
C ARG A 212 12.18 -1.23 -33.82
N ILE A 213 12.00 -2.47 -33.37
CA ILE A 213 12.34 -2.91 -32.01
C ILE A 213 13.85 -2.80 -31.73
N ASP A 214 14.73 -3.11 -32.68
CA ASP A 214 16.18 -3.04 -32.49
C ASP A 214 16.70 -1.62 -32.21
N GLU A 215 16.15 -0.62 -32.91
CA GLU A 215 16.49 0.79 -32.67
C GLU A 215 15.97 1.27 -31.31
N ALA A 216 14.79 0.80 -30.90
CA ALA A 216 14.25 1.06 -29.56
C ALA A 216 15.13 0.44 -28.47
N ARG A 217 15.59 -0.81 -28.65
CA ARG A 217 16.54 -1.49 -27.74
C ARG A 217 17.84 -0.69 -27.64
N GLN A 218 18.42 -0.28 -28.76
CA GLN A 218 19.67 0.50 -28.77
C GLN A 218 19.52 1.85 -28.05
N ILE A 219 18.41 2.56 -28.24
CA ILE A 219 18.16 3.84 -27.56
C ILE A 219 17.89 3.64 -26.07
N LEU A 220 17.12 2.61 -25.67
CA LEU A 220 16.95 2.25 -24.26
C LEU A 220 18.30 1.96 -23.61
N SER A 221 19.16 1.16 -24.26
CA SER A 221 20.52 0.90 -23.79
C SER A 221 21.33 2.19 -23.66
N ASP A 222 21.38 3.04 -24.68
CA ASP A 222 22.14 4.29 -24.66
C ASP A 222 21.66 5.29 -23.59
N VAL A 223 20.37 5.29 -23.24
CA VAL A 223 19.81 6.11 -22.15
C VAL A 223 20.04 5.47 -20.76
N ARG A 224 20.21 4.15 -20.66
CA ARG A 224 20.37 3.41 -19.38
C ARG A 224 21.83 3.06 -19.03
N ILE A 225 22.76 3.08 -19.97
CA ILE A 225 24.20 2.82 -19.78
C ILE A 225 24.79 3.68 -18.64
N GLY A 226 25.65 3.08 -17.82
CA GLY A 226 26.24 3.72 -16.63
C GLY A 226 25.37 3.67 -15.36
N ILE A 227 24.37 2.78 -15.33
CA ILE A 227 23.64 2.36 -14.11
C ILE A 227 23.82 0.85 -13.86
N HIS A 228 23.94 0.05 -14.91
CA HIS A 228 24.16 -1.40 -14.83
C HIS A 228 25.45 -1.80 -15.55
N GLU A 229 26.56 -1.84 -14.81
CA GLU A 229 27.82 -2.47 -15.23
C GLU A 229 27.87 -3.86 -14.59
N GLY A 230 27.28 -4.86 -15.26
CA GLY A 230 27.18 -6.23 -14.73
C GLY A 230 26.38 -7.16 -15.65
N ALA A 231 26.38 -8.46 -15.35
CA ALA A 231 25.84 -9.50 -16.22
C ALA A 231 24.31 -9.47 -16.43
N ASN A 232 23.57 -8.68 -15.65
CA ASN A 232 22.10 -8.65 -15.69
C ASN A 232 21.53 -7.49 -16.53
N THR A 233 22.37 -6.68 -17.20
CA THR A 233 21.93 -5.48 -17.92
C THR A 233 20.98 -5.80 -19.07
N GLU A 234 21.27 -6.83 -19.87
CA GLU A 234 20.39 -7.24 -20.98
C GLU A 234 19.01 -7.68 -20.46
N ALA A 235 18.95 -8.59 -19.47
CA ALA A 235 17.68 -9.08 -18.92
C ALA A 235 16.78 -7.98 -18.31
N ILE A 236 17.38 -6.92 -17.75
CA ILE A 236 16.63 -5.73 -17.28
C ILE A 236 16.10 -4.91 -18.48
N LEU A 237 16.90 -4.81 -19.55
CA LEU A 237 16.49 -4.14 -20.79
C LEU A 237 15.40 -4.92 -21.52
N ASP A 238 15.47 -6.26 -21.51
CA ASP A 238 14.45 -7.17 -22.05
C ASP A 238 13.11 -7.01 -21.30
N LYS A 239 13.12 -6.92 -19.96
CA LYS A 239 11.89 -6.64 -19.19
C LYS A 239 11.34 -5.23 -19.49
N GLU A 240 12.15 -4.17 -19.46
CA GLU A 240 11.66 -2.81 -19.84
C GLU A 240 11.13 -2.77 -21.29
N LEU A 241 11.70 -3.54 -22.22
CA LEU A 241 11.26 -3.62 -23.62
C LEU A 241 9.94 -4.39 -23.76
N ALA A 242 9.79 -5.51 -23.06
CA ALA A 242 8.58 -6.33 -23.05
C ALA A 242 7.39 -5.61 -22.41
N GLU A 243 7.60 -4.92 -21.28
CA GLU A 243 6.59 -4.05 -20.65
C GLU A 243 6.05 -2.99 -21.61
N ILE A 244 6.94 -2.32 -22.35
CA ILE A 244 6.56 -1.29 -23.33
C ILE A 244 5.84 -1.90 -24.54
N LYS A 245 6.29 -3.07 -25.05
CA LYS A 245 5.60 -3.78 -26.14
C LYS A 245 4.17 -4.15 -25.71
N HIS A 246 4.01 -4.75 -24.52
CA HIS A 246 2.70 -5.17 -24.02
C HIS A 246 1.69 -4.02 -23.94
N ALA A 247 2.10 -2.88 -23.37
CA ALA A 247 1.25 -1.70 -23.29
C ALA A 247 0.87 -1.11 -24.67
N ILE A 248 1.73 -1.25 -25.68
CA ILE A 248 1.44 -0.85 -27.06
C ILE A 248 0.44 -1.82 -27.71
N ASP A 249 0.58 -3.12 -27.49
CA ASP A 249 -0.30 -4.12 -28.08
C ASP A 249 -1.70 -4.10 -27.44
N GLU A 250 -1.83 -3.91 -26.11
CA GLU A 250 -3.11 -3.57 -25.44
C GLU A 250 -3.78 -2.32 -26.08
N GLU A 251 -3.00 -1.28 -26.36
CA GLU A 251 -3.48 -0.04 -26.98
C GLU A 251 -3.91 -0.24 -28.44
N ARG A 252 -3.19 -1.07 -29.21
CA ARG A 252 -3.53 -1.45 -30.59
C ARG A 252 -4.85 -2.22 -30.63
N GLU A 253 -5.03 -3.22 -29.77
CA GLU A 253 -6.27 -3.99 -29.66
C GLU A 253 -7.46 -3.12 -29.25
N ALA A 254 -7.30 -2.28 -28.21
CA ALA A 254 -8.34 -1.37 -27.75
C ALA A 254 -8.72 -0.29 -28.80
N ALA A 255 -7.81 0.04 -29.72
CA ALA A 255 -8.01 1.03 -30.78
C ALA A 255 -8.64 0.49 -32.08
N ALA A 256 -8.76 -0.84 -32.25
CA ALA A 256 -9.18 -1.49 -33.51
C ALA A 256 -10.55 -1.02 -34.07
N GLY A 257 -11.41 -0.44 -33.23
CA GLY A 257 -12.74 0.07 -33.58
C GLY A 257 -12.82 1.53 -34.09
N ASN A 258 -11.73 2.08 -34.63
CA ASN A 258 -11.51 3.51 -34.98
C ASN A 258 -11.27 4.41 -33.74
N THR A 259 -10.01 4.84 -33.59
CA THR A 259 -9.44 5.51 -32.40
C THR A 259 -10.22 6.73 -31.92
N PHE A 260 -10.74 7.57 -32.83
CA PHE A 260 -11.53 8.74 -32.46
C PHE A 260 -12.89 8.39 -31.83
N LYS A 261 -13.50 7.27 -32.25
CA LYS A 261 -14.74 6.77 -31.64
C LYS A 261 -14.48 6.02 -30.33
N ALA A 262 -13.28 5.47 -30.13
CA ALA A 262 -12.88 4.85 -28.86
C ALA A 262 -12.79 5.90 -27.73
N LEU A 263 -12.21 7.08 -27.98
CA LEU A 263 -12.15 8.19 -27.00
C LEU A 263 -13.52 8.62 -26.45
N LEU A 264 -14.59 8.50 -27.25
CA LEU A 264 -15.94 8.92 -26.86
C LEU A 264 -16.76 7.81 -26.18
N LYS A 265 -16.18 6.61 -26.00
CA LYS A 265 -16.81 5.47 -25.34
C LYS A 265 -16.08 5.10 -24.05
N ASN A 266 -16.81 4.52 -23.10
CA ASN A 266 -16.22 3.81 -21.97
C ASN A 266 -16.13 2.31 -22.34
N GLY A 267 -14.96 1.90 -22.83
CA GLY A 267 -14.55 0.50 -22.82
C GLY A 267 -13.94 0.11 -21.46
N SER A 268 -13.26 -1.05 -21.42
CA SER A 268 -12.54 -1.57 -20.24
C SER A 268 -11.64 -0.52 -19.55
N GLN A 269 -10.85 0.21 -20.35
CA GLN A 269 -9.91 1.26 -19.91
C GLN A 269 -10.57 2.66 -19.66
N ARG A 270 -11.91 2.77 -19.77
CA ARG A 270 -12.70 4.02 -19.55
C ARG A 270 -12.16 5.28 -20.25
N PHE A 271 -11.69 5.15 -21.49
CA PHE A 271 -11.08 6.25 -22.26
C PHE A 271 -11.85 7.57 -22.20
N ARG A 272 -13.19 7.57 -22.33
CA ARG A 272 -14.00 8.80 -22.22
C ARG A 272 -13.83 9.50 -20.89
N THR A 273 -13.91 8.78 -19.76
CA THR A 273 -13.78 9.42 -18.44
C THR A 273 -12.34 9.89 -18.18
N ARG A 274 -11.32 9.16 -18.65
CA ARG A 274 -9.92 9.61 -18.58
C ARG A 274 -9.68 10.88 -19.39
N THR A 275 -10.21 10.94 -20.60
CA THR A 275 -10.19 12.11 -21.49
C THR A 275 -10.88 13.31 -20.83
N LEU A 276 -12.05 13.11 -20.22
CA LEU A 276 -12.79 14.17 -19.51
C LEU A 276 -12.06 14.70 -18.26
N LEU A 277 -11.32 13.86 -17.53
CA LEU A 277 -10.47 14.31 -16.40
C LEU A 277 -9.21 15.05 -16.89
N GLY A 278 -8.60 14.61 -17.99
CA GLY A 278 -7.50 15.34 -18.63
C GLY A 278 -7.94 16.73 -19.10
N ILE A 279 -9.03 16.80 -19.86
CA ILE A 279 -9.64 18.06 -20.32
C ILE A 279 -10.09 18.93 -19.14
N GLY A 280 -10.70 18.34 -18.12
CA GLY A 280 -11.13 19.03 -16.91
C GLY A 280 -9.96 19.66 -16.14
N GLY A 281 -8.80 18.99 -16.09
CA GLY A 281 -7.61 19.53 -15.44
C GLY A 281 -7.09 20.79 -16.13
N GLN A 282 -7.07 20.79 -17.47
CA GLN A 282 -6.66 21.94 -18.27
C GLN A 282 -7.70 23.07 -18.21
N PHE A 283 -8.99 22.74 -18.28
CA PHE A 283 -10.11 23.68 -18.07
C PHE A 283 -9.98 24.43 -16.74
N MET A 284 -9.77 23.71 -15.63
CA MET A 284 -9.61 24.34 -14.30
C MET A 284 -8.30 25.13 -14.20
N GLN A 285 -7.22 24.67 -14.83
CA GLN A 285 -5.94 25.41 -14.87
C GLN A 285 -6.14 26.80 -15.52
N GLN A 286 -6.76 26.85 -16.70
CA GLN A 286 -6.91 28.11 -17.45
C GLN A 286 -7.98 29.03 -16.84
N LEU A 287 -9.15 28.49 -16.47
CA LEU A 287 -10.22 29.27 -15.83
C LEU A 287 -9.94 29.59 -14.34
N SER A 288 -8.79 29.19 -13.78
CA SER A 288 -8.31 29.74 -12.52
C SER A 288 -7.99 31.24 -12.63
N GLY A 289 -7.71 31.74 -13.84
CA GLY A 289 -7.34 33.14 -14.11
C GLY A 289 -5.85 33.38 -14.31
N ILE A 290 -5.02 32.34 -14.44
CA ILE A 290 -3.57 32.51 -14.61
C ILE A 290 -3.20 33.37 -15.83
N ASN A 291 -3.84 33.16 -16.99
CA ASN A 291 -3.53 33.93 -18.20
C ASN A 291 -3.88 35.41 -18.10
N LEU A 292 -4.88 35.77 -17.31
CA LEU A 292 -5.19 37.18 -17.04
C LEU A 292 -3.96 37.87 -16.42
N ILE A 293 -3.23 37.19 -15.52
CA ILE A 293 -1.98 37.69 -14.98
C ILE A 293 -0.84 37.53 -16.01
N THR A 294 -0.63 36.34 -16.58
CA THR A 294 0.50 36.06 -17.48
C THR A 294 0.55 37.01 -18.67
N TYR A 295 -0.58 37.30 -19.30
CA TYR A 295 -0.65 38.12 -20.52
C TYR A 295 -0.92 39.60 -20.21
N TYR A 296 -1.56 39.96 -19.09
CA TYR A 296 -1.99 41.35 -18.83
C TYR A 296 -1.52 41.95 -17.49
N ALA A 297 -0.54 41.38 -16.79
CA ALA A 297 -0.05 41.93 -15.50
C ALA A 297 0.29 43.44 -15.51
N PRO A 298 1.04 44.00 -16.47
CA PRO A 298 1.30 45.45 -16.52
C PRO A 298 0.03 46.27 -16.76
N VAL A 299 -0.93 45.73 -17.51
CA VAL A 299 -2.23 46.37 -17.80
C VAL A 299 -3.12 46.36 -16.55
N ILE A 300 -3.10 45.29 -15.75
CA ILE A 300 -3.81 45.19 -14.47
C ILE A 300 -3.22 46.18 -13.46
N PHE A 301 -1.89 46.24 -13.31
CA PHE A 301 -1.24 47.21 -12.42
C PHE A 301 -1.54 48.67 -12.83
N GLN A 302 -1.62 48.97 -14.13
CA GLN A 302 -2.04 50.29 -14.63
C GLN A 302 -3.56 50.53 -14.42
N GLN A 303 -4.42 49.79 -15.11
CA GLN A 303 -5.86 50.08 -15.23
C GLN A 303 -6.68 49.67 -14.00
N SER A 304 -6.24 48.69 -13.22
CA SER A 304 -6.96 48.25 -12.00
C SER A 304 -6.33 48.76 -10.70
N VAL A 305 -5.01 48.97 -10.64
CA VAL A 305 -4.32 49.44 -9.42
C VAL A 305 -3.91 50.92 -9.49
N GLY A 306 -3.97 51.56 -10.66
CA GLY A 306 -3.65 52.97 -10.84
C GLY A 306 -2.15 53.28 -10.75
N LEU A 307 -1.28 52.30 -11.06
CA LEU A 307 0.17 52.46 -10.97
C LEU A 307 0.76 52.98 -12.30
N PRO A 308 1.79 53.86 -12.25
CA PRO A 308 2.53 54.27 -13.45
C PRO A 308 3.07 53.08 -14.25
N ARG A 309 3.13 53.24 -15.57
CA ARG A 309 3.58 52.22 -16.53
C ARG A 309 4.90 51.56 -16.14
N ASP A 310 5.93 52.35 -15.85
CA ASP A 310 7.29 51.82 -15.65
C ASP A 310 7.42 51.06 -14.32
N ILE A 311 6.64 51.46 -13.30
CA ILE A 311 6.47 50.71 -12.04
C ILE A 311 5.68 49.42 -12.30
N SER A 312 4.67 49.46 -13.16
CA SER A 312 3.83 48.31 -13.51
C SER A 312 4.59 47.23 -14.28
N LEU A 313 5.46 47.62 -15.22
CA LEU A 313 6.37 46.70 -15.92
C LEU A 313 7.41 46.11 -14.97
N LEU A 314 8.00 46.92 -14.09
CA LEU A 314 8.95 46.45 -13.07
C LEU A 314 8.31 45.47 -12.07
N LEU A 315 7.07 45.75 -11.63
CA LEU A 315 6.30 44.84 -10.78
C LEU A 315 5.93 43.53 -11.50
N ALA A 316 5.65 43.57 -12.81
CA ALA A 316 5.47 42.34 -13.60
C ALA A 316 6.77 41.51 -13.65
N GLY A 317 7.93 42.14 -13.89
CA GLY A 317 9.24 41.48 -13.83
C GLY A 317 9.53 40.81 -12.48
N PHE A 318 9.25 41.50 -11.37
CA PHE A 318 9.37 40.91 -10.02
C PHE A 318 8.31 39.83 -9.73
N ASN A 319 7.09 39.97 -10.25
CA ASN A 319 6.05 38.93 -10.17
C ASN A 319 6.50 37.66 -10.92
N GLY A 320 7.14 37.81 -12.08
CA GLY A 320 7.78 36.71 -12.81
C GLY A 320 8.87 36.01 -12.00
N ILE A 321 9.72 36.75 -11.28
CA ILE A 321 10.73 36.17 -10.37
C ILE A 321 10.06 35.41 -9.23
N ALA A 322 9.05 35.99 -8.57
CA ALA A 322 8.33 35.34 -7.49
C ALA A 322 7.61 34.06 -7.98
N TYR A 323 7.02 34.11 -9.17
CA TYR A 323 6.35 32.99 -9.82
C TYR A 323 7.33 31.85 -10.17
N PHE A 324 8.52 32.18 -10.71
CA PHE A 324 9.59 31.22 -10.97
C PHE A 324 10.15 30.59 -9.69
N ILE A 325 10.44 31.37 -8.65
CA ILE A 325 10.90 30.82 -7.36
C ILE A 325 9.84 29.87 -6.75
N SER A 326 8.56 30.20 -6.92
CA SER A 326 7.45 29.38 -6.43
C SER A 326 7.33 28.04 -7.17
N SER A 327 7.64 27.98 -8.48
CA SER A 327 7.56 26.74 -9.27
C SER A 327 8.71 25.76 -9.03
N LEU A 328 9.76 26.18 -8.31
CA LEU A 328 10.80 25.28 -7.79
C LEU A 328 10.36 24.49 -6.54
N VAL A 329 9.33 24.95 -5.83
CA VAL A 329 8.81 24.30 -4.61
C VAL A 329 8.17 22.92 -4.87
N PRO A 330 7.31 22.72 -5.90
CA PRO A 330 6.74 21.42 -6.26
C PRO A 330 7.76 20.29 -6.38
N ILE A 331 8.95 20.57 -6.92
CA ILE A 331 10.01 19.59 -7.27
C ILE A 331 10.41 18.71 -6.05
N TRP A 332 10.22 19.24 -4.84
CA TRP A 332 10.58 18.59 -3.57
C TRP A 332 9.38 18.12 -2.74
N ILE A 333 8.16 18.55 -3.09
CA ILE A 333 6.95 18.41 -2.27
C ILE A 333 5.87 17.54 -2.93
N ILE A 334 5.81 17.48 -4.28
CA ILE A 334 4.77 16.76 -5.02
C ILE A 334 4.73 15.26 -4.68
N ASP A 335 5.89 14.63 -4.57
CA ASP A 335 6.05 13.22 -4.17
C ASP A 335 5.78 12.97 -2.68
N ARG A 336 5.61 14.01 -1.86
CA ARG A 336 5.44 13.90 -0.40
C ARG A 336 4.03 14.17 0.08
N LEU A 337 3.36 15.16 -0.51
CA LEU A 337 1.99 15.56 -0.12
C LEU A 337 0.91 14.95 -1.00
N GLY A 338 1.25 14.49 -2.21
CA GLY A 338 0.30 13.99 -3.19
C GLY A 338 -0.38 15.10 -3.99
N ARG A 339 -0.71 14.79 -5.24
CA ARG A 339 -1.17 15.77 -6.23
C ARG A 339 -2.56 16.29 -5.92
N ARG A 340 -3.47 15.45 -5.42
CA ARG A 340 -4.85 15.85 -5.12
C ARG A 340 -4.92 16.84 -3.95
N LYS A 341 -4.07 16.66 -2.92
CA LYS A 341 -3.99 17.60 -1.79
C LYS A 341 -3.46 18.96 -2.23
N LEU A 342 -2.43 18.96 -3.09
CA LEU A 342 -1.90 20.17 -3.71
C LEU A 342 -2.97 20.88 -4.57
N MET A 343 -3.69 20.16 -5.45
CA MET A 343 -4.76 20.73 -6.28
C MET A 343 -5.83 21.47 -5.46
N LEU A 344 -6.22 20.93 -4.30
CA LEU A 344 -7.14 21.61 -3.37
C LEU A 344 -6.52 22.86 -2.73
N PHE A 345 -5.24 22.81 -2.36
CA PHE A 345 -4.52 23.94 -1.75
C PHE A 345 -4.41 25.15 -2.69
N ALA A 346 -4.11 24.95 -3.98
CA ALA A 346 -4.11 26.05 -4.95
C ALA A 346 -5.50 26.62 -5.17
N ALA A 347 -6.50 25.79 -5.48
CA ALA A 347 -7.85 26.26 -5.77
C ALA A 347 -8.41 27.09 -4.59
N GLY A 348 -8.15 26.68 -3.35
CA GLY A 348 -8.49 27.47 -2.16
C GLY A 348 -7.71 28.79 -2.07
N GLY A 349 -6.39 28.77 -2.19
CA GLY A 349 -5.55 29.96 -2.11
C GLY A 349 -5.81 30.98 -3.23
N GLN A 350 -6.00 30.51 -4.47
CA GLN A 350 -6.36 31.31 -5.63
C GLN A 350 -7.75 31.93 -5.50
N ALA A 351 -8.75 31.18 -5.00
CA ALA A 351 -10.08 31.72 -4.71
C ALA A 351 -10.02 32.86 -3.68
N VAL A 352 -9.26 32.69 -2.59
CA VAL A 352 -9.05 33.72 -1.57
C VAL A 352 -8.33 34.95 -2.14
N CYS A 353 -7.26 34.76 -2.92
CA CYS A 353 -6.52 35.87 -3.53
C CYS A 353 -7.41 36.67 -4.51
N MET A 354 -8.19 35.99 -5.36
CA MET A 354 -9.13 36.64 -6.30
C MET A 354 -10.28 37.35 -5.58
N ALA A 355 -10.80 36.80 -4.47
CA ALA A 355 -11.83 37.45 -3.66
C ALA A 355 -11.30 38.72 -2.97
N ILE A 356 -10.08 38.66 -2.40
CA ILE A 356 -9.43 39.84 -1.81
C ILE A 356 -9.13 40.87 -2.89
N LEU A 357 -8.64 40.47 -4.07
CA LEU A 357 -8.45 41.34 -5.24
C LEU A 357 -9.71 42.11 -5.61
N ALA A 358 -10.86 41.42 -5.75
CA ALA A 358 -12.15 42.06 -6.02
C ALA A 358 -12.50 43.14 -4.98
N GLY A 359 -12.30 42.83 -3.69
CA GLY A 359 -12.57 43.76 -2.58
C GLY A 359 -11.58 44.93 -2.48
N THR A 360 -10.31 44.71 -2.80
CA THR A 360 -9.28 45.76 -2.73
C THR A 360 -9.31 46.69 -3.94
N VAL A 361 -9.55 46.16 -5.14
CA VAL A 361 -9.66 46.98 -6.36
C VAL A 361 -10.94 47.82 -6.33
N SER A 362 -12.05 47.31 -5.77
CA SER A 362 -13.29 48.09 -5.62
C SER A 362 -13.20 49.25 -4.61
N ASN A 363 -12.23 49.21 -3.70
CA ASN A 363 -11.96 50.27 -2.72
C ASN A 363 -11.18 51.44 -3.36
N GLY A 364 -10.26 51.16 -4.28
CA GLY A 364 -9.47 52.17 -5.02
C GLY A 364 -8.45 52.95 -4.19
N SER A 365 -8.37 52.78 -2.87
CA SER A 365 -7.35 53.45 -2.04
C SER A 365 -5.95 52.89 -2.25
N LYS A 366 -4.92 53.73 -2.08
CA LYS A 366 -3.51 53.36 -2.27
C LYS A 366 -3.06 52.18 -1.37
N SER A 367 -3.61 52.09 -0.16
CA SER A 367 -3.36 50.96 0.76
C SER A 367 -3.99 49.66 0.24
N ALA A 368 -5.22 49.72 -0.28
CA ALA A 368 -5.86 48.57 -0.93
C ALA A 368 -5.11 48.14 -2.19
N GLY A 369 -4.59 49.09 -2.98
CA GLY A 369 -3.76 48.81 -4.15
C GLY A 369 -2.46 48.05 -3.82
N ILE A 370 -1.81 48.35 -2.70
CA ILE A 370 -0.64 47.57 -2.22
C ILE A 370 -1.06 46.13 -1.89
N VAL A 371 -2.20 45.92 -1.22
CA VAL A 371 -2.72 44.58 -0.94
C VAL A 371 -3.06 43.82 -2.23
N ALA A 372 -3.64 44.49 -3.24
CA ALA A 372 -3.90 43.90 -4.56
C ALA A 372 -2.61 43.38 -5.22
N VAL A 373 -1.51 44.15 -5.20
CA VAL A 373 -0.21 43.68 -5.72
C VAL A 373 0.28 42.44 -4.95
N VAL A 374 0.20 42.43 -3.62
CA VAL A 374 0.60 41.27 -2.81
C VAL A 374 -0.26 40.03 -3.11
N MET A 375 -1.58 40.21 -3.33
CA MET A 375 -2.48 39.10 -3.69
C MET A 375 -2.22 38.53 -5.08
N LEU A 376 -1.75 39.34 -6.05
CA LEU A 376 -1.32 38.84 -7.37
C LEU A 376 -0.06 37.97 -7.27
N PHE A 377 0.92 38.37 -6.44
CA PHE A 377 2.12 37.56 -6.16
C PHE A 377 1.75 36.25 -5.42
N LEU A 378 0.83 36.31 -4.45
CA LEU A 378 0.35 35.12 -3.72
C LEU A 378 -0.47 34.18 -4.61
N PHE A 379 -1.32 34.71 -5.51
CA PHE A 379 -2.04 33.90 -6.49
C PHE A 379 -1.06 33.10 -7.37
N ASN A 380 0.00 33.75 -7.86
CA ASN A 380 1.05 33.09 -8.65
C ASN A 380 1.81 32.03 -7.83
N PHE A 381 2.08 32.28 -6.54
CA PHE A 381 2.62 31.27 -5.63
C PHE A 381 1.69 30.05 -5.52
N PHE A 382 0.39 30.26 -5.25
CA PHE A 382 -0.58 29.17 -5.11
C PHE A 382 -0.70 28.34 -6.40
N PHE A 383 -0.76 28.98 -7.57
CA PHE A 383 -0.79 28.27 -8.85
C PHE A 383 0.50 27.46 -9.08
N ALA A 384 1.67 28.09 -8.89
CA ALA A 384 2.97 27.48 -9.13
C ALA A 384 3.28 26.27 -8.23
N VAL A 385 2.79 26.27 -6.99
CA VAL A 385 3.01 25.18 -6.03
C VAL A 385 2.30 23.87 -6.44
N VAL A 386 1.47 23.90 -7.49
CA VAL A 386 0.41 22.90 -7.67
C VAL A 386 0.12 22.46 -9.11
N TYR A 387 -0.07 23.39 -10.05
CA TYR A 387 -0.91 23.12 -11.23
C TYR A 387 -0.18 22.43 -12.39
N SER A 388 0.13 21.13 -12.23
CA SER A 388 0.48 20.22 -13.33
C SER A 388 -0.45 18.99 -13.36
N PRO A 389 -1.59 19.06 -14.08
CA PRO A 389 -2.58 17.97 -14.14
C PRO A 389 -2.17 16.86 -15.12
N PHE A 390 -0.86 16.61 -15.29
CA PHE A 390 -0.33 15.52 -16.12
C PHE A 390 -0.51 14.15 -15.44
N LEU A 391 -1.77 13.70 -15.43
CA LEU A 391 -2.13 12.29 -15.33
C LEU A 391 -1.45 11.50 -16.46
N GLY A 392 -1.09 10.25 -16.20
CA GLY A 392 -0.65 9.33 -17.24
C GLY A 392 -1.77 9.14 -18.26
N CYS A 393 -1.55 9.60 -19.49
CA CYS A 393 -2.58 9.69 -20.52
C CYS A 393 -2.00 9.36 -21.90
N PHE A 394 -2.67 8.45 -22.60
CA PHE A 394 -2.41 8.06 -23.99
C PHE A 394 -2.19 9.27 -24.91
N LEU A 395 -1.34 9.14 -25.94
CA LEU A 395 -1.00 10.20 -26.90
C LEU A 395 -2.21 11.00 -27.41
N LEU A 396 -3.29 10.34 -27.85
CA LEU A 396 -4.52 11.03 -28.28
C LEU A 396 -5.19 11.82 -27.14
N THR A 397 -5.20 11.30 -25.91
CA THR A 397 -5.76 11.99 -24.75
C THR A 397 -4.88 13.14 -24.27
N ALA A 398 -3.56 13.03 -24.40
CA ALA A 398 -2.61 14.12 -24.15
C ALA A 398 -2.76 15.25 -25.19
N ALA A 399 -2.95 14.92 -26.47
CA ALA A 399 -3.20 15.90 -27.52
C ALA A 399 -4.60 16.54 -27.43
N LEU A 400 -5.64 15.80 -27.04
CA LEU A 400 -6.95 16.40 -26.70
C LEU A 400 -6.87 17.30 -25.46
N ALA A 401 -6.09 16.91 -24.44
CA ALA A 401 -5.86 17.76 -23.28
C ALA A 401 -5.12 19.04 -23.69
N SER A 402 -4.05 18.95 -24.48
CA SER A 402 -3.33 20.10 -25.03
C SER A 402 -4.24 21.02 -25.85
N ALA A 403 -5.04 20.46 -26.77
CA ALA A 403 -6.03 21.25 -27.52
C ALA A 403 -7.05 21.92 -26.58
N SER A 404 -7.55 21.21 -25.56
CA SER A 404 -8.47 21.79 -24.57
C SER A 404 -7.82 22.90 -23.74
N ASN A 405 -6.53 22.77 -23.41
CA ASN A 405 -5.75 23.81 -22.77
C ASN A 405 -5.76 25.06 -23.63
N TRP A 406 -5.38 24.94 -24.90
CA TRP A 406 -5.30 26.08 -25.82
C TRP A 406 -6.64 26.77 -26.11
N ILE A 407 -7.76 26.03 -26.23
CA ILE A 407 -9.08 26.67 -26.45
C ILE A 407 -9.61 27.37 -25.19
N PHE A 408 -9.28 26.89 -23.99
CA PHE A 408 -9.60 27.60 -22.74
C PHE A 408 -8.62 28.75 -22.44
N THR A 409 -7.36 28.65 -22.88
CA THR A 409 -6.41 29.78 -22.91
C THR A 409 -6.95 30.89 -23.80
N PHE A 410 -7.35 30.59 -25.03
CA PHE A 410 -8.02 31.53 -25.95
C PHE A 410 -9.22 32.22 -25.28
N LEU A 411 -10.15 31.45 -24.72
CA LEU A 411 -11.36 31.98 -24.07
C LEU A 411 -11.03 32.99 -22.95
N VAL A 412 -10.03 32.70 -22.12
CA VAL A 412 -9.63 33.58 -21.00
C VAL A 412 -8.87 34.81 -21.49
N VAL A 413 -7.99 34.67 -22.49
CA VAL A 413 -7.21 35.79 -23.04
C VAL A 413 -8.10 36.76 -23.83
N GLU A 414 -9.08 36.25 -24.60
CA GLU A 414 -10.06 37.04 -25.34
C GLU A 414 -10.97 37.86 -24.42
N ILE A 415 -11.54 37.21 -23.39
CA ILE A 415 -12.55 37.85 -22.53
C ILE A 415 -11.95 38.83 -21.51
N THR A 416 -10.64 38.75 -21.24
CA THR A 416 -9.98 39.53 -20.17
C THR A 416 -10.01 41.04 -20.42
N PRO A 417 -9.52 41.60 -21.55
CA PRO A 417 -9.58 43.05 -21.78
C PRO A 417 -10.99 43.61 -21.78
N VAL A 418 -11.94 42.86 -22.36
CA VAL A 418 -13.37 43.23 -22.39
C VAL A 418 -13.98 43.24 -20.99
N SER A 419 -13.61 42.27 -20.14
CA SER A 419 -14.07 42.21 -18.75
C SER A 419 -13.48 43.34 -17.89
N ILE A 420 -12.18 43.59 -17.99
CA ILE A 420 -11.52 44.71 -17.28
C ILE A 420 -12.16 46.05 -17.69
N LYS A 421 -12.40 46.27 -19.00
CA LYS A 421 -13.04 47.50 -19.48
C LYS A 421 -14.50 47.66 -19.04
N ASN A 422 -15.31 46.60 -19.11
CA ASN A 422 -16.77 46.71 -18.93
C ASN A 422 -17.25 46.45 -17.49
N ILE A 423 -16.56 45.60 -16.72
CA ILE A 423 -16.96 45.21 -15.36
C ILE A 423 -15.85 45.39 -14.30
N GLN A 424 -14.66 45.85 -14.71
CA GLN A 424 -13.60 46.34 -13.82
C GLN A 424 -13.23 45.32 -12.72
N TRP A 425 -13.26 45.74 -11.45
CA TRP A 425 -12.96 44.91 -10.29
C TRP A 425 -13.77 43.62 -10.20
N ARG A 426 -14.98 43.58 -10.78
CA ARG A 426 -15.86 42.40 -10.79
C ARG A 426 -15.30 41.24 -11.61
N THR A 427 -14.34 41.50 -12.49
CA THR A 427 -13.57 40.48 -13.23
C THR A 427 -13.00 39.42 -12.27
N HIS A 428 -12.44 39.85 -11.14
CA HIS A 428 -11.84 38.96 -10.15
C HIS A 428 -12.89 38.10 -9.41
N ILE A 429 -14.17 38.53 -9.34
CA ILE A 429 -15.23 37.78 -8.65
C ILE A 429 -15.51 36.46 -9.37
N TYR A 430 -15.64 36.46 -10.70
CA TYR A 430 -15.97 35.22 -11.40
C TYR A 430 -14.80 34.24 -11.38
N PHE A 431 -13.55 34.71 -11.41
CA PHE A 431 -12.39 33.86 -11.15
C PHE A 431 -12.36 33.32 -9.71
N ALA A 432 -12.73 34.10 -8.69
CA ALA A 432 -12.87 33.61 -7.31
C ALA A 432 -13.93 32.50 -7.21
N VAL A 433 -15.09 32.69 -7.86
CA VAL A 433 -16.18 31.70 -7.92
C VAL A 433 -15.76 30.43 -8.66
N PHE A 434 -15.05 30.54 -9.79
CA PHE A 434 -14.52 29.39 -10.52
C PHE A 434 -13.54 28.58 -9.67
N ASN A 435 -12.53 29.23 -9.06
CA ASN A 435 -11.59 28.54 -8.17
C ASN A 435 -12.28 27.88 -6.97
N ALA A 436 -13.29 28.53 -6.36
CA ALA A 436 -14.09 27.95 -5.30
C ALA A 436 -14.93 26.74 -5.77
N PHE A 437 -15.47 26.78 -6.99
CA PHE A 437 -16.19 25.67 -7.61
C PHE A 437 -15.27 24.50 -8.03
N PHE A 438 -13.98 24.75 -8.26
CA PHE A 438 -13.01 23.68 -8.54
C PHE A 438 -12.70 22.82 -7.31
N LEU A 439 -12.83 23.35 -6.09
CA LEU A 439 -12.62 22.60 -4.84
C LEU A 439 -13.47 21.30 -4.76
N PRO A 440 -14.82 21.33 -4.88
CA PRO A 440 -15.61 20.10 -4.90
C PRO A 440 -15.32 19.23 -6.12
N LEU A 441 -15.00 19.79 -7.29
CA LEU A 441 -14.64 18.97 -8.46
C LEU A 441 -13.37 18.15 -8.22
N ILE A 442 -12.31 18.78 -7.71
CA ILE A 442 -11.04 18.14 -7.35
C ILE A 442 -11.26 17.15 -6.20
N TYR A 443 -12.13 17.48 -5.24
CA TYR A 443 -12.45 16.59 -4.13
C TYR A 443 -13.20 15.32 -4.57
N PHE A 444 -14.22 15.42 -5.42
CA PHE A 444 -15.09 14.28 -5.75
C PHE A 444 -14.65 13.46 -6.99
N PHE A 445 -13.89 14.02 -7.93
CA PHE A 445 -13.63 13.36 -9.22
C PHE A 445 -12.17 13.06 -9.54
N TYR A 446 -11.20 13.72 -8.90
CA TYR A 446 -9.77 13.54 -9.23
C TYR A 446 -9.13 12.47 -8.34
N PRO A 447 -8.46 11.46 -8.92
CA PRO A 447 -7.75 10.46 -8.13
C PRO A 447 -6.40 10.98 -7.63
N GLU A 448 -5.97 10.49 -6.47
CA GLU A 448 -4.59 10.65 -6.01
C GLU A 448 -3.66 9.71 -6.81
N THR A 449 -2.54 10.25 -7.26
CA THR A 449 -1.57 9.60 -8.17
C THR A 449 -0.12 9.73 -7.69
N GLN A 450 0.05 10.05 -6.40
CA GLN A 450 1.33 10.01 -5.71
C GLN A 450 1.97 8.61 -5.81
N ASP A 451 3.27 8.57 -6.15
CA ASP A 451 4.12 7.37 -6.18
C ASP A 451 3.62 6.19 -7.06
N LEU A 452 2.77 6.46 -8.05
CA LEU A 452 2.28 5.47 -9.03
C LEU A 452 3.03 5.52 -10.37
N SER A 453 3.17 4.37 -11.02
CA SER A 453 3.57 4.26 -12.42
C SER A 453 2.42 4.67 -13.38
N LEU A 454 2.66 4.78 -14.70
CA LEU A 454 1.57 5.10 -15.65
C LEU A 454 0.55 3.95 -15.70
N GLU A 455 1.10 2.74 -15.69
CA GLU A 455 0.46 1.43 -15.78
C GLU A 455 -0.38 1.16 -14.52
N GLN A 456 0.06 1.68 -13.36
CA GLN A 456 -0.73 1.72 -12.13
C GLN A 456 -1.81 2.82 -12.16
N ILE A 457 -1.55 3.98 -12.78
CA ILE A 457 -2.58 5.00 -12.99
C ILE A 457 -3.68 4.49 -13.94
N ASP A 458 -3.35 3.68 -14.94
CA ASP A 458 -4.32 3.02 -15.82
C ASP A 458 -5.33 2.19 -15.02
N ARG A 459 -4.84 1.41 -14.06
CA ARG A 459 -5.63 0.53 -13.18
C ARG A 459 -6.54 1.26 -12.19
N LEU A 460 -6.36 2.57 -11.98
CA LEU A 460 -7.36 3.39 -11.26
C LEU A 460 -8.68 3.52 -12.03
N PHE A 461 -8.66 3.26 -13.34
CA PHE A 461 -9.79 3.39 -14.25
C PHE A 461 -10.36 2.06 -14.75
N THR A 462 -9.66 0.94 -14.57
CA THR A 462 -10.20 -0.39 -14.90
C THR A 462 -11.26 -0.83 -13.87
N GLY A 463 -12.16 -1.74 -14.27
CA GLY A 463 -13.21 -2.28 -13.40
C GLY A 463 -14.46 -1.39 -13.26
N GLY A 464 -15.29 -1.69 -12.25
CA GLY A 464 -16.68 -1.22 -12.13
C GLY A 464 -16.89 0.23 -11.63
N LYS A 465 -15.96 0.78 -10.83
CA LYS A 465 -15.97 2.17 -10.35
C LYS A 465 -14.54 2.73 -10.37
N ILE A 466 -14.37 4.01 -10.68
CA ILE A 466 -13.05 4.67 -10.67
C ILE A 466 -12.54 4.77 -9.23
N GLN A 467 -11.28 4.46 -9.02
CA GLN A 467 -10.66 4.50 -7.69
C GLN A 467 -9.98 5.86 -7.48
N LEU A 468 -10.53 6.70 -6.58
CA LEU A 468 -9.94 8.00 -6.24
C LEU A 468 -8.63 7.90 -5.43
N HIS A 469 -8.26 6.70 -5.00
CA HIS A 469 -7.04 6.40 -4.26
C HIS A 469 -6.52 5.02 -4.67
N TRP A 470 -5.20 4.89 -4.75
CA TRP A 470 -4.55 3.59 -4.93
C TRP A 470 -4.93 2.61 -3.82
N LYS A 471 -5.03 1.34 -4.18
CA LYS A 471 -5.21 0.21 -3.27
C LYS A 471 -4.18 -0.83 -3.65
N ALA A 472 -3.42 -1.35 -2.68
CA ALA A 472 -2.41 -2.39 -2.87
C ALA A 472 -2.99 -3.79 -3.22
N ALA A 473 -4.14 -3.82 -3.90
CA ALA A 473 -4.75 -4.99 -4.54
C ALA A 473 -4.85 -4.80 -6.07
N MET A 474 -4.51 -3.63 -6.62
CA MET A 474 -4.44 -3.37 -8.06
C MET A 474 -3.00 -3.59 -8.60
N GLY A 475 -2.20 -4.40 -7.90
CA GLY A 475 -0.73 -4.36 -7.96
C GLY A 475 -0.02 -5.37 -8.87
N GLY A 476 -0.56 -6.57 -9.10
CA GLY A 476 0.15 -7.65 -9.82
C GLY A 476 0.61 -7.24 -11.22
N ASP A 477 1.82 -7.61 -11.64
CA ASP A 477 2.34 -7.30 -12.98
C ASP A 477 1.51 -7.98 -14.08
N VAL A 478 1.51 -7.47 -15.31
CA VAL A 478 0.80 -8.10 -16.44
C VAL A 478 1.77 -9.00 -17.21
N GLU A 479 1.47 -10.29 -17.28
CA GLU A 479 2.15 -11.22 -18.18
C GLU A 479 1.61 -11.07 -19.60
N GLY A 480 2.50 -11.06 -20.59
CA GLY A 480 2.14 -10.82 -21.99
C GLY A 480 1.66 -12.07 -22.74
N PRO A 481 0.98 -11.91 -23.88
CA PRO A 481 0.38 -13.03 -24.61
C PRO A 481 1.44 -13.98 -25.16
N SER A 482 1.20 -15.28 -24.97
CA SER A 482 2.06 -16.34 -25.48
C SER A 482 1.96 -16.48 -27.00
N GLU A 483 3.05 -16.18 -27.71
CA GLU A 483 3.20 -16.59 -29.11
C GLU A 483 3.26 -18.13 -29.18
N SER A 484 2.51 -18.72 -30.13
CA SER A 484 2.42 -20.18 -30.26
C SER A 484 3.68 -20.76 -30.92
N PRO A 485 4.24 -21.88 -30.40
CA PRO A 485 5.47 -22.44 -30.93
C PRO A 485 5.24 -23.07 -32.30
N SER A 486 5.83 -22.47 -33.34
CA SER A 486 5.92 -23.11 -34.66
C SER A 486 6.99 -24.20 -34.66
N THR A 487 6.72 -25.29 -35.39
CA THR A 487 7.57 -26.49 -35.43
C THR A 487 8.79 -26.30 -36.34
N ASN A 488 10.00 -26.70 -35.89
CA ASN A 488 10.94 -27.54 -36.66
C ASN A 488 12.29 -27.80 -35.93
N GLY A 489 12.85 -29.01 -36.09
CA GLY A 489 14.21 -29.12 -36.64
C GLY A 489 15.45 -29.23 -35.73
N GLU A 490 15.49 -30.22 -34.84
CA GLU A 490 16.65 -31.14 -34.66
C GLU A 490 18.09 -30.70 -34.20
N HIS A 491 18.59 -31.46 -33.19
CA HIS A 491 19.98 -31.86 -32.90
C HIS A 491 21.04 -30.83 -32.41
N GLY A 492 21.65 -31.07 -31.23
CA GLY A 492 22.69 -30.18 -30.65
C GLY A 492 23.48 -30.59 -29.39
N ASP A 493 23.40 -31.84 -28.91
CA ASP A 493 24.22 -32.46 -27.82
C ASP A 493 24.05 -31.94 -26.35
N GLU A 494 24.19 -32.85 -25.36
CA GLU A 494 24.06 -32.58 -23.93
C GLU A 494 25.42 -32.60 -23.19
N SER A 495 25.70 -31.60 -22.34
CA SER A 495 26.77 -31.70 -21.33
C SER A 495 26.23 -31.47 -19.91
N LYS A 496 26.49 -32.43 -19.01
CA LYS A 496 25.83 -32.55 -17.70
C LYS A 496 26.73 -32.01 -16.58
N PRO A 497 26.21 -31.18 -15.64
CA PRO A 497 26.98 -30.71 -14.49
C PRO A 497 27.18 -31.85 -13.47
N ALA A 498 28.42 -32.05 -13.00
CA ALA A 498 28.79 -33.13 -12.08
C ALA A 498 29.13 -32.62 -10.66
N CYS A 499 28.90 -33.47 -9.64
CA CYS A 499 29.22 -33.15 -8.25
C CYS A 499 30.74 -33.17 -8.00
N GLY A 500 31.34 -31.99 -7.80
CA GLY A 500 32.78 -31.81 -7.59
C GLY A 500 33.39 -32.48 -6.34
N LYS A 501 32.59 -33.06 -5.44
CA LYS A 501 33.11 -33.87 -4.32
C LYS A 501 33.34 -35.33 -4.69
N CYS A 502 32.42 -35.96 -5.42
CA CYS A 502 32.54 -37.38 -5.81
C CYS A 502 33.68 -37.58 -6.82
N VAL A 503 33.85 -36.63 -7.75
CA VAL A 503 34.97 -36.61 -8.73
C VAL A 503 36.34 -36.66 -8.05
N ASN A 504 36.50 -35.95 -6.92
CA ASN A 504 37.75 -35.93 -6.16
C ASN A 504 37.97 -37.16 -5.27
N ALA A 505 36.92 -37.94 -4.99
CA ALA A 505 36.98 -39.14 -4.15
C ALA A 505 37.14 -40.45 -4.96
N LYS A 506 36.75 -40.47 -6.24
CA LYS A 506 36.68 -41.66 -7.11
C LYS A 506 35.74 -42.78 -6.59
N GLU A 507 34.72 -42.41 -5.83
CA GLU A 507 33.66 -43.32 -5.36
C GLU A 507 32.40 -43.20 -6.25
N GLU A 508 31.64 -44.29 -6.40
CA GLU A 508 30.36 -44.26 -7.11
C GLU A 508 29.30 -43.46 -6.33
N CYS A 509 28.64 -42.53 -7.02
CA CYS A 509 27.71 -41.60 -6.38
C CYS A 509 26.31 -42.23 -6.17
N LEU A 510 26.10 -42.86 -5.00
CA LEU A 510 24.81 -43.46 -4.60
C LEU A 510 23.67 -42.44 -4.34
N TRP A 511 23.86 -41.15 -4.63
CA TRP A 511 22.85 -40.08 -4.47
C TRP A 511 22.28 -39.61 -5.82
N GLY A 512 21.88 -40.58 -6.65
CA GLY A 512 21.36 -40.39 -8.00
C GLY A 512 19.90 -39.90 -8.10
N GLN A 513 19.43 -39.01 -7.20
CA GLN A 513 18.16 -38.26 -7.31
C GLN A 513 18.12 -37.14 -6.25
N ILE A 514 17.46 -36.01 -6.58
CA ILE A 514 17.07 -34.83 -5.75
C ILE A 514 17.67 -33.46 -6.21
N ILE A 515 16.80 -32.63 -6.80
CA ILE A 515 16.76 -31.15 -6.81
C ILE A 515 17.85 -30.36 -7.58
N THR A 516 17.39 -29.59 -8.58
CA THR A 516 18.03 -28.37 -9.09
C THR A 516 17.71 -27.16 -8.19
N PHE A 517 18.68 -26.27 -7.97
CA PHE A 517 18.56 -25.13 -7.05
C PHE A 517 18.29 -23.81 -7.77
N ARG A 518 17.37 -22.97 -7.24
CA ARG A 518 17.53 -21.51 -7.34
C ARG A 518 18.78 -21.11 -6.53
N PRO A 519 19.68 -20.24 -7.04
CA PRO A 519 20.94 -19.90 -6.36
C PRO A 519 20.72 -19.24 -4.99
N GLU A 520 19.59 -18.58 -4.82
CA GLU A 520 19.08 -17.98 -3.57
C GLU A 520 19.12 -18.98 -2.39
N ASN A 521 18.75 -20.25 -2.64
CA ASN A 521 18.62 -21.29 -1.62
C ASN A 521 19.97 -21.90 -1.16
N ALA A 522 21.11 -21.47 -1.73
CA ALA A 522 22.44 -21.98 -1.37
C ALA A 522 23.10 -21.20 -0.20
N LEU A 523 22.64 -19.99 0.11
CA LEU A 523 23.32 -19.03 1.00
C LEU A 523 23.10 -19.28 2.51
N CYS A 524 23.36 -20.50 2.99
CA CYS A 524 23.43 -20.78 4.44
C CYS A 524 24.43 -21.85 4.90
N LEU A 525 25.31 -22.37 4.04
CA LEU A 525 26.31 -23.40 4.40
C LEU A 525 27.71 -23.12 3.84
N ASN A 526 28.34 -22.02 4.29
CA ASN A 526 29.79 -21.84 4.22
C ASN A 526 30.28 -21.04 5.43
N GLY A 527 30.64 -21.77 6.50
CA GLY A 527 31.34 -21.23 7.66
C GLY A 527 32.70 -21.88 7.77
N SER A 528 33.76 -21.17 7.37
CA SER A 528 35.13 -21.59 7.61
C SER A 528 35.54 -21.26 9.04
N ASP A 529 36.07 -22.25 9.74
CA ASP A 529 37.20 -22.17 10.68
C ASP A 529 37.68 -23.63 10.89
N GLY A 530 38.99 -23.86 11.00
CA GLY A 530 39.57 -25.20 11.22
C GLY A 530 40.58 -25.18 12.36
N LEU A 531 41.24 -26.30 12.66
CA LEU A 531 42.40 -26.39 13.56
C LEU A 531 43.14 -27.74 13.38
N GLN A 532 44.49 -27.69 13.34
CA GLN A 532 45.50 -28.52 14.05
C GLN A 532 45.27 -30.04 14.32
N GLN A 533 46.26 -30.95 14.27
CA GLN A 533 47.71 -30.91 13.94
C GLN A 533 48.31 -32.35 13.95
N VAL A 534 49.18 -32.73 12.99
CA VAL A 534 50.22 -33.80 13.12
C VAL A 534 51.37 -33.50 12.14
N GLU A 535 52.62 -33.84 12.49
CA GLU A 535 53.85 -33.67 11.67
C GLU A 535 54.40 -35.04 11.14
N PRO A 536 55.70 -35.26 10.80
CA PRO A 536 56.20 -35.04 9.43
C PRO A 536 57.04 -36.20 8.82
N SER A 537 57.03 -36.34 7.49
CA SER A 537 57.98 -37.12 6.64
C SER A 537 57.53 -37.06 5.18
N ASP A 538 58.33 -37.13 4.11
CA ASP A 538 59.78 -36.95 3.91
C ASP A 538 60.04 -36.81 2.40
N GLU A 539 61.11 -36.10 1.98
CA GLU A 539 61.65 -36.09 0.59
C GLU A 539 60.69 -35.61 -0.56
N ARG A 540 61.11 -35.15 -1.76
CA ARG A 540 62.40 -34.83 -2.41
C ARG A 540 62.15 -33.82 -3.58
N VAL A 541 63.17 -33.04 -3.97
CA VAL A 541 63.61 -32.68 -5.35
C VAL A 541 62.54 -32.68 -6.49
N SER A 542 62.33 -31.65 -7.34
CA SER A 542 62.85 -30.28 -7.54
C SER A 542 61.90 -29.52 -8.55
N THR A 543 62.15 -28.40 -9.27
CA THR A 543 63.37 -27.68 -9.72
C THR A 543 63.09 -26.20 -10.12
N GLN A 544 64.18 -25.50 -10.44
CA GLN A 544 64.41 -24.13 -10.96
C GLN A 544 63.43 -23.44 -11.95
N SER A 545 63.33 -22.11 -11.77
CA SER A 545 62.97 -21.06 -12.74
C SER A 545 64.04 -20.82 -13.84
N PRO A 546 63.81 -19.97 -14.87
CA PRO A 546 64.42 -18.61 -14.82
C PRO A 546 63.77 -17.45 -15.63
N LEU A 547 63.83 -16.22 -15.07
CA LEU A 547 64.12 -14.90 -15.71
C LEU A 547 63.14 -14.35 -16.81
N MET A 548 63.12 -13.07 -17.22
CA MET A 548 63.93 -11.85 -16.89
C MET A 548 63.15 -10.52 -17.17
N ASP A 549 63.47 -9.44 -16.41
CA ASP A 549 63.53 -7.98 -16.79
C ASP A 549 62.30 -7.28 -17.49
N ARG A 550 62.06 -5.95 -17.46
CA ARG A 550 62.88 -4.76 -17.10
C ARG A 550 62.04 -3.46 -16.94
N ALA A 551 62.47 -2.52 -16.07
CA ALA A 551 62.30 -1.03 -16.17
C ALA A 551 60.87 -0.39 -16.15
N ARG A 552 60.63 0.89 -15.72
CA ARG A 552 61.47 1.97 -15.11
C ARG A 552 60.62 3.09 -14.45
N ARG A 553 61.14 3.67 -13.36
CA ARG A 553 61.07 5.09 -12.88
C ARG A 553 59.76 5.72 -12.35
N SER A 554 59.92 6.36 -11.18
CA SER A 554 59.18 7.54 -10.66
C SER A 554 60.07 8.80 -10.82
N PRO A 555 59.52 10.04 -10.79
CA PRO A 555 59.43 10.87 -9.56
C PRO A 555 57.97 11.32 -9.28
N ASP A 556 57.60 12.16 -8.28
CA ASP A 556 58.38 13.15 -7.50
C ASP A 556 57.91 13.33 -6.02
N THR A 557 58.51 14.30 -5.31
CA THR A 557 58.63 14.36 -3.84
C THR A 557 58.26 15.71 -3.18
N ARG A 558 58.16 15.68 -1.83
CA ARG A 558 58.18 16.78 -0.81
C ARG A 558 56.78 17.25 -0.34
N ARG A 559 56.59 17.81 0.87
CA ARG A 559 57.53 18.14 1.99
C ARG A 559 56.93 17.81 3.39
N SER A 560 57.35 18.49 4.46
CA SER A 560 57.11 18.19 5.89
C SER A 560 57.09 19.47 6.77
N ILE A 561 56.28 19.47 7.84
CA ILE A 561 56.56 19.74 9.31
C ILE A 561 57.70 20.76 9.65
N PRO A 562 57.69 21.62 10.73
CA PRO A 562 56.80 21.77 11.92
C PRO A 562 56.32 23.21 12.33
N ALA A 563 55.61 23.25 13.48
CA ALA A 563 55.20 24.30 14.43
C ALA A 563 55.97 25.64 14.62
N GLY A 564 55.25 26.63 15.18
CA GLY A 564 55.74 27.90 15.77
C GLY A 564 54.83 28.35 16.94
N ASN A 565 55.26 29.31 17.80
CA ASN A 565 54.65 29.54 19.12
C ASN A 565 54.65 31.01 19.61
N ARG A 566 53.60 31.41 20.37
CA ARG A 566 53.46 32.55 21.33
C ARG A 566 53.47 34.05 20.90
N VAL A 567 52.34 34.72 21.27
CA VAL A 567 52.22 35.93 22.15
C VAL A 567 52.18 37.37 21.57
N SER A 568 51.41 38.24 22.30
CA SER A 568 51.25 39.72 22.24
C SER A 568 50.46 40.34 21.05
N SER A 569 49.61 41.37 21.24
CA SER A 569 49.11 42.07 22.46
C SER A 569 47.99 43.10 22.15
N GLU A 570 46.96 43.20 23.03
CA GLU A 570 46.20 44.43 23.44
C GLU A 570 45.51 45.33 22.36
N ARG A 571 44.50 46.20 22.60
CA ARG A 571 43.54 46.55 23.71
C ARG A 571 42.33 47.30 23.05
N ASP A 572 41.20 47.65 23.68
CA ASP A 572 40.66 47.45 25.04
C ASP A 572 39.22 46.84 24.95
N ASN A 573 38.04 47.38 25.32
CA ASN A 573 37.59 48.58 26.05
C ASN A 573 36.22 48.29 26.77
N ARG A 574 35.48 49.31 27.22
CA ARG A 574 34.40 49.24 28.24
C ARG A 574 33.20 50.21 27.95
N PRO A 575 32.22 50.42 28.86
CA PRO A 575 31.22 49.50 29.47
C PRO A 575 29.78 50.12 29.53
N THR A 576 28.82 49.49 30.25
CA THR A 576 27.71 50.07 31.10
C THR A 576 26.63 48.99 31.38
N ASP A 577 25.81 49.00 32.44
CA ASP A 577 26.06 49.41 33.84
C ASP A 577 25.01 48.85 34.85
N SER A 578 25.47 48.47 36.06
CA SER A 578 24.72 48.62 37.34
C SER A 578 23.52 47.64 37.67
N PRO A 579 22.93 47.61 38.91
CA PRO A 579 22.75 46.33 39.63
C PRO A 579 21.51 46.10 40.57
N SER A 580 21.35 44.85 41.08
CA SER A 580 20.75 44.50 42.41
C SER A 580 19.25 44.80 42.66
N ALA A 581 18.53 44.34 43.70
CA ALA A 581 18.85 43.58 44.93
C ALA A 581 17.59 42.91 45.56
N ILE A 582 17.78 41.91 46.47
CA ILE A 582 16.95 41.64 47.69
C ILE A 582 15.46 41.19 47.48
N SER A 583 14.81 40.33 48.29
CA SER A 583 15.08 39.79 49.65
C SER A 583 14.80 38.27 49.80
N TYR A 584 15.54 37.61 50.68
CA TYR A 584 15.12 36.36 51.34
C TYR A 584 14.04 36.61 52.42
N ILE A 585 13.30 35.56 52.81
CA ILE A 585 12.87 35.38 54.20
C ILE A 585 13.66 34.19 54.79
N ASN A 586 14.09 34.35 56.04
CA ASN A 586 14.95 33.41 56.78
C ASN A 586 14.15 32.62 57.82
N GLY A 587 14.67 31.46 58.24
CA GLY A 587 14.05 30.65 59.30
C GLY A 587 14.78 29.33 59.60
N ASN A 588 16.01 29.40 60.11
CA ASN A 588 16.87 28.25 60.35
C ASN A 588 17.40 28.23 61.81
N GLY A 589 17.71 27.04 62.35
CA GLY A 589 18.34 26.83 63.67
C GLY A 589 17.59 25.78 64.50
N ASP A 590 18.10 24.60 64.86
CA ASP A 590 19.41 24.14 65.42
C ASP A 590 19.51 24.27 66.96
N ASN A 591 19.91 23.18 67.65
CA ASN A 591 21.23 23.12 68.32
C ASN A 591 21.67 21.78 68.99
N SER A 592 22.99 21.70 69.20
CA SER A 592 23.76 20.97 70.26
C SER A 592 23.74 19.43 70.43
N THR A 593 24.80 18.77 69.94
CA THR A 593 25.99 18.19 70.67
C THR A 593 25.99 18.06 72.22
N PRO A 594 26.98 17.43 72.94
CA PRO A 594 28.19 16.65 72.53
C PRO A 594 28.56 15.33 73.33
N ARG A 595 29.43 14.49 72.72
CA ARG A 595 30.54 13.63 73.30
C ARG A 595 30.30 12.41 74.25
N LEU A 596 31.27 11.48 74.13
CA LEU A 596 31.57 10.16 74.75
C LEU A 596 32.05 10.23 76.24
N PRO A 597 32.22 9.11 77.04
CA PRO A 597 32.89 7.84 76.66
C PRO A 597 32.54 6.47 77.34
N ALA A 598 33.07 5.37 76.73
CA ALA A 598 33.45 4.05 77.30
C ALA A 598 32.36 3.14 77.95
N SER A 599 32.40 1.79 77.92
CA SER A 599 33.16 0.74 77.17
C SER A 599 32.50 -0.65 77.47
N THR A 600 32.93 -1.90 77.12
CA THR A 600 34.12 -2.53 76.48
C THR A 600 33.80 -3.98 76.03
N ARG A 601 34.62 -4.57 75.13
CA ARG A 601 34.83 -6.04 74.86
C ARG A 601 33.68 -6.84 74.18
N SER A 602 33.95 -7.83 73.30
CA SER A 602 35.24 -8.35 72.75
C SER A 602 35.11 -9.29 71.52
N LEU A 603 36.08 -9.18 70.58
CA LEU A 603 36.68 -10.24 69.69
C LEU A 603 35.77 -10.87 68.59
N SER A 604 36.06 -10.85 67.27
CA SER A 604 37.25 -11.26 66.42
C SER A 604 37.23 -12.77 66.03
N ASN A 605 37.71 -13.27 64.87
CA ASN A 605 38.51 -12.73 63.75
C ASN A 605 38.27 -13.57 62.46
N GLN A 606 38.32 -13.01 61.24
CA GLN A 606 39.43 -12.96 60.23
C GLN A 606 39.96 -14.28 59.59
N ASP A 607 39.99 -14.24 58.24
CA ASP A 607 41.08 -14.61 57.30
C ASP A 607 41.54 -16.07 57.01
N ALA A 608 41.09 -16.54 55.83
CA ALA A 608 41.90 -16.76 54.61
C ALA A 608 42.68 -18.09 54.29
N THR A 609 43.08 -18.16 53.01
CA THR A 609 44.16 -18.96 52.36
C THR A 609 43.99 -20.45 51.96
N THR A 610 43.91 -20.65 50.63
CA THR A 610 44.93 -21.35 49.79
C THR A 610 44.94 -22.88 49.60
N MET A 611 44.41 -23.29 48.42
CA MET A 611 44.98 -24.25 47.44
C MET A 611 44.94 -25.81 47.59
N LEU A 612 44.96 -26.41 46.38
CA LEU A 612 45.58 -27.69 45.95
C LEU A 612 44.88 -29.07 46.16
N ARG A 613 44.25 -29.51 45.05
CA ARG A 613 44.51 -30.77 44.29
C ARG A 613 43.92 -32.15 44.70
N MET A 614 43.46 -32.83 43.63
CA MET A 614 43.69 -34.24 43.24
C MET A 614 42.78 -35.40 43.73
N SER A 615 41.82 -35.73 42.84
CA SER A 615 41.75 -36.98 42.04
C SER A 615 41.46 -38.36 42.66
N GLY A 616 40.56 -39.10 41.97
CA GLY A 616 40.32 -40.55 42.06
C GLY A 616 38.85 -40.83 41.67
N TRP A 617 38.53 -41.47 40.53
CA TRP A 617 38.62 -42.92 40.20
C TRP A 617 37.59 -43.79 40.97
N SER A 618 36.95 -44.83 40.39
CA SER A 618 36.74 -45.23 38.97
C SER A 618 35.84 -46.50 38.91
N ARG A 619 35.02 -46.68 37.84
CA ARG A 619 34.55 -48.00 37.31
C ARG A 619 33.66 -48.88 38.25
N ASN A 620 33.05 -50.03 37.88
CA ASN A 620 33.02 -50.86 36.65
C ASN A 620 31.72 -51.73 36.52
N TYR A 621 31.32 -52.06 35.27
CA TYR A 621 30.77 -53.34 34.72
C TYR A 621 29.91 -54.38 35.51
N ASP A 622 28.82 -54.85 34.85
CA ASP A 622 28.50 -56.24 34.40
C ASP A 622 27.29 -57.11 34.89
N ASN A 623 26.79 -57.91 33.92
CA ASN A 623 26.12 -59.24 33.95
C ASN A 623 24.60 -59.51 34.23
N GLY A 624 24.05 -60.49 33.47
CA GLY A 624 22.79 -61.26 33.67
C GLY A 624 21.56 -60.76 32.89
N GLN A 625 20.97 -61.38 31.84
CA GLN A 625 20.57 -62.76 31.42
C GLN A 625 19.12 -63.19 31.75
N THR A 626 18.51 -63.96 30.81
CA THR A 626 17.20 -64.69 30.84
C THR A 626 15.90 -63.84 30.92
N SER A 627 14.76 -64.22 30.32
CA SER A 627 14.41 -65.34 29.40
C SER A 627 13.16 -65.07 28.53
N MET A 628 13.14 -65.67 27.33
CA MET A 628 11.96 -65.89 26.43
C MET A 628 11.07 -67.05 26.96
N PRO A 629 9.80 -67.32 26.51
CA PRO A 629 9.41 -67.39 25.08
C PRO A 629 7.98 -67.00 24.63
N SER A 630 7.81 -66.95 23.30
CA SER A 630 6.55 -67.00 22.51
C SER A 630 6.02 -68.47 22.39
N PRO A 631 5.02 -68.90 21.54
CA PRO A 631 4.86 -68.59 20.10
C PRO A 631 3.42 -68.64 19.49
N MET A 632 3.37 -68.58 18.14
CA MET A 632 2.27 -68.98 17.20
C MET A 632 0.95 -68.17 17.23
N SER A 633 0.32 -67.66 16.15
CA SER A 633 0.36 -67.77 14.66
C SER A 633 -0.80 -68.56 14.03
N THR A 634 -1.59 -67.93 13.14
CA THR A 634 -1.95 -68.42 11.77
C THR A 634 -2.78 -67.39 10.97
N ASN A 635 -2.52 -67.33 9.66
CA ASN A 635 -3.40 -66.78 8.60
C ASN A 635 -4.41 -67.89 8.14
N PRO A 636 -5.42 -67.68 7.24
CA PRO A 636 -5.49 -66.67 6.17
C PRO A 636 -6.89 -66.03 5.86
N GLU A 637 -6.87 -65.21 4.81
CA GLU A 637 -7.88 -64.91 3.75
C GLU A 637 -9.17 -65.79 3.67
N THR A 638 -10.34 -65.36 3.15
CA THR A 638 -10.64 -64.54 1.94
C THR A 638 -12.05 -63.91 1.94
N ASN A 639 -12.24 -62.86 1.12
CA ASN A 639 -13.40 -62.53 0.24
C ASN A 639 -14.86 -62.29 0.73
N ALA A 640 -15.47 -61.33 0.01
CA ALA A 640 -16.84 -61.30 -0.56
C ALA A 640 -18.07 -60.77 0.24
N PHE A 641 -18.59 -59.63 -0.26
CA PHE A 641 -19.99 -59.21 -0.43
C PHE A 641 -20.96 -59.08 0.78
N ALA A 642 -21.73 -57.99 0.75
CA ALA A 642 -22.88 -57.67 1.60
C ALA A 642 -24.21 -58.01 0.86
N PRO A 643 -25.44 -57.65 1.31
CA PRO A 643 -25.85 -56.98 2.57
C PRO A 643 -27.11 -57.60 3.25
N THR A 644 -27.69 -56.89 4.24
CA THR A 644 -29.15 -56.70 4.53
C THR A 644 -29.50 -56.75 6.05
N ARG A 645 -30.71 -56.29 6.40
CA ARG A 645 -31.14 -55.78 7.73
C ARG A 645 -31.94 -56.78 8.61
N LEU A 646 -32.28 -56.30 9.81
CA LEU A 646 -33.27 -56.77 10.80
C LEU A 646 -32.74 -57.87 11.75
N GLY A 647 -32.86 -57.80 13.08
CA GLY A 647 -33.34 -56.72 13.97
C GLY A 647 -34.53 -57.14 14.85
N LEU A 648 -34.31 -57.29 16.16
CA LEU A 648 -35.33 -57.60 17.18
C LEU A 648 -34.86 -57.19 18.59
N THR A 649 -35.81 -56.86 19.48
CA THR A 649 -35.67 -56.43 20.90
C THR A 649 -36.96 -56.83 21.66
N PRO A 650 -37.17 -56.55 22.97
CA PRO A 650 -36.30 -56.56 24.17
C PRO A 650 -36.91 -57.38 25.36
N ARG A 651 -36.22 -57.40 26.52
CA ARG A 651 -36.70 -57.36 27.95
C ARG A 651 -35.55 -57.81 28.88
N SER A 652 -35.04 -57.02 29.83
CA SER A 652 -35.56 -56.67 31.20
C SER A 652 -35.76 -57.92 32.09
N HIS A 653 -35.36 -58.00 33.36
CA HIS A 653 -35.10 -57.02 34.46
C HIS A 653 -33.95 -57.56 35.39
N GLU A 654 -33.35 -56.92 36.42
CA GLU A 654 -33.34 -55.55 37.03
C GLU A 654 -32.19 -55.37 38.07
N SER A 655 -31.92 -54.12 38.49
CA SER A 655 -31.38 -53.67 39.81
C SER A 655 -29.92 -54.00 40.26
N PRO A 656 -29.32 -53.23 41.21
CA PRO A 656 -29.75 -51.95 41.84
C PRO A 656 -28.78 -50.75 41.58
N GLU A 657 -29.07 -49.60 42.19
CA GLU A 657 -28.45 -48.28 41.91
C GLU A 657 -27.23 -47.90 42.77
N VAL A 658 -26.33 -47.08 42.20
CA VAL A 658 -25.60 -45.99 42.90
C VAL A 658 -25.57 -44.77 41.96
N THR A 659 -25.79 -43.56 42.47
CA THR A 659 -26.25 -42.41 41.68
C THR A 659 -25.20 -41.31 41.45
N THR A 660 -24.88 -41.05 40.18
CA THR A 660 -24.37 -39.75 39.69
C THR A 660 -24.90 -39.45 38.28
N ASN A 661 -25.89 -38.55 38.19
CA ASN A 661 -26.46 -38.10 36.91
C ASN A 661 -25.53 -37.06 36.24
N GLY A 662 -25.55 -36.83 34.92
CA GLY A 662 -26.43 -37.39 33.88
C GLY A 662 -27.02 -36.30 32.97
N THR A 663 -26.18 -35.46 32.36
CA THR A 663 -26.62 -34.20 31.70
C THR A 663 -25.92 -33.95 30.36
N THR A 664 -26.35 -34.65 29.30
CA THR A 664 -25.91 -34.36 27.91
C THR A 664 -27.05 -34.25 26.89
N GLU A 665 -28.24 -34.81 27.14
CA GLU A 665 -29.34 -34.83 26.14
C GLU A 665 -30.43 -33.76 26.37
N ASN A 666 -30.56 -33.20 27.58
CA ASN A 666 -31.66 -32.28 27.92
C ASN A 666 -31.52 -30.84 27.37
N ALA A 667 -30.31 -30.37 27.05
CA ALA A 667 -30.08 -28.97 26.65
C ALA A 667 -30.85 -28.58 25.37
N ALA A 668 -30.86 -29.45 24.36
CA ALA A 668 -31.54 -29.19 23.08
C ALA A 668 -33.09 -29.21 23.17
N SER A 669 -33.64 -29.84 24.21
CA SER A 669 -35.09 -29.90 24.44
C SER A 669 -35.59 -28.76 25.34
N ALA A 670 -34.79 -28.35 26.32
CA ALA A 670 -35.12 -27.25 27.23
C ALA A 670 -35.28 -25.89 26.52
N LEU A 671 -34.55 -25.66 25.43
CA LEU A 671 -34.62 -24.42 24.64
C LEU A 671 -35.86 -24.31 23.73
N MET A 672 -36.62 -25.39 23.53
CA MET A 672 -37.75 -25.44 22.58
C MET A 672 -39.13 -25.18 23.22
N SER A 673 -39.24 -25.08 24.55
CA SER A 673 -40.52 -25.16 25.27
C SER A 673 -41.20 -23.82 25.58
N PHE A 674 -40.61 -22.67 25.22
CA PHE A 674 -41.06 -21.33 25.65
C PHE A 674 -41.91 -20.54 24.63
N ARG A 675 -42.64 -21.20 23.72
CA ARG A 675 -43.52 -20.52 22.73
C ARG A 675 -44.93 -21.11 22.62
N THR A 676 -45.56 -21.40 23.75
CA THR A 676 -46.98 -21.79 23.84
C THR A 676 -47.71 -21.04 24.96
N ASP A 677 -48.37 -19.93 24.62
CA ASP A 677 -49.64 -19.50 25.25
C ASP A 677 -50.25 -18.28 24.51
N ALA A 678 -51.05 -18.54 23.47
CA ALA A 678 -51.99 -17.59 22.88
C ALA A 678 -53.03 -18.30 21.98
N ALA A 679 -54.32 -18.14 22.33
CA ALA A 679 -55.52 -18.37 21.51
C ALA A 679 -55.65 -19.67 20.67
N GLN A 680 -56.49 -20.59 21.15
CA GLN A 680 -57.12 -21.64 20.34
C GLN A 680 -58.36 -21.10 19.60
N THR A 681 -58.57 -21.48 18.33
CA THR A 681 -59.91 -21.66 17.72
C THR A 681 -59.85 -22.83 16.72
N GLN A 682 -60.99 -23.51 16.52
CA GLN A 682 -61.10 -24.80 15.81
C GLN A 682 -61.23 -24.65 14.28
N LEU A 683 -60.74 -25.66 13.54
CA LEU A 683 -61.53 -26.48 12.58
C LEU A 683 -60.72 -27.69 12.08
N GLN A 684 -61.39 -28.71 11.51
CA GLN A 684 -60.81 -30.01 11.11
C GLN A 684 -61.16 -30.39 9.64
N PRO A 685 -60.55 -31.44 9.04
CA PRO A 685 -60.25 -31.50 7.60
C PRO A 685 -61.29 -32.27 6.75
N PRO A 686 -61.03 -32.47 5.44
CA PRO A 686 -60.54 -33.79 5.01
C PRO A 686 -59.34 -33.75 4.02
N ALA A 687 -58.84 -34.92 3.61
CA ALA A 687 -57.64 -35.10 2.77
C ALA A 687 -57.92 -35.83 1.44
N VAL A 688 -57.05 -35.63 0.43
CA VAL A 688 -56.88 -36.43 -0.81
C VAL A 688 -55.39 -36.39 -1.24
N ASP A 689 -54.94 -37.35 -2.04
CA ASP A 689 -53.54 -37.71 -2.34
C ASP A 689 -52.75 -36.85 -3.37
N PHE A 690 -51.44 -37.11 -3.37
CA PHE A 690 -50.35 -36.93 -4.36
C PHE A 690 -50.76 -36.79 -5.85
N PRO A 691 -50.02 -36.00 -6.68
CA PRO A 691 -48.62 -36.33 -7.02
C PRO A 691 -47.65 -35.14 -7.22
N ASN A 692 -46.38 -35.47 -7.53
CA ASN A 692 -45.34 -34.53 -7.94
C ASN A 692 -45.76 -33.67 -9.15
N MET A 693 -45.58 -32.36 -9.04
CA MET A 693 -45.31 -31.48 -10.18
C MET A 693 -44.12 -30.57 -9.83
N GLY A 694 -43.34 -30.19 -10.85
CA GLY A 694 -42.30 -29.18 -10.69
C GLY A 694 -42.92 -27.80 -10.48
N PHE A 695 -42.19 -26.90 -9.83
CA PHE A 695 -42.59 -25.49 -9.76
C PHE A 695 -42.25 -24.80 -11.08
N ASP A 696 -43.24 -24.69 -11.97
CA ASP A 696 -43.28 -23.59 -12.92
C ASP A 696 -43.27 -22.27 -12.14
N VAL A 697 -42.37 -21.36 -12.51
CA VAL A 697 -42.25 -20.03 -11.91
C VAL A 697 -43.14 -19.07 -12.67
N ASP A 698 -44.03 -18.34 -11.98
CA ASP A 698 -44.89 -17.32 -12.59
C ASP A 698 -44.05 -16.28 -13.34
N PRO A 699 -44.17 -16.15 -14.68
CA PRO A 699 -43.38 -15.22 -15.47
C PRO A 699 -43.54 -13.74 -15.08
N ASN A 700 -44.61 -13.38 -14.36
CA ASN A 700 -44.94 -11.98 -14.07
C ASN A 700 -44.22 -11.42 -12.85
N LEU A 701 -43.74 -12.26 -11.93
CA LEU A 701 -43.05 -11.79 -10.71
C LEU A 701 -41.62 -11.28 -11.00
N ALA A 702 -41.07 -11.58 -12.19
CA ALA A 702 -39.75 -11.11 -12.63
C ALA A 702 -39.68 -9.59 -12.91
N ASN A 703 -40.82 -8.92 -13.10
CA ASN A 703 -40.88 -7.54 -13.61
C ASN A 703 -40.94 -6.44 -12.54
N MET A 704 -40.79 -6.76 -11.25
CA MET A 704 -40.77 -5.78 -10.15
C MET A 704 -39.38 -5.45 -9.58
N LEU A 705 -38.30 -5.97 -10.17
CA LEU A 705 -36.92 -5.64 -9.77
C LEU A 705 -36.19 -4.83 -10.87
N PRO A 706 -35.51 -3.71 -10.54
CA PRO A 706 -34.78 -2.91 -11.53
C PRO A 706 -33.55 -3.61 -12.14
N TYR A 707 -33.77 -4.32 -13.25
CA TYR A 707 -32.81 -4.69 -14.29
C TYR A 707 -31.45 -5.32 -13.90
N GLY A 708 -31.33 -6.64 -14.18
CA GLY A 708 -30.20 -7.16 -14.94
C GLY A 708 -29.06 -7.82 -14.16
N TYR A 709 -29.23 -9.13 -13.87
CA TYR A 709 -28.12 -10.04 -13.53
C TYR A 709 -28.03 -11.16 -14.57
N SER A 710 -26.81 -11.49 -15.03
CA SER A 710 -26.54 -12.71 -15.82
C SER A 710 -26.36 -13.91 -14.87
N PRO A 711 -26.85 -15.12 -15.22
CA PRO A 711 -26.62 -16.34 -14.44
C PRO A 711 -25.15 -16.73 -14.23
N GLU A 712 -24.23 -16.18 -15.03
CA GLU A 712 -22.80 -16.51 -15.02
C GLU A 712 -22.02 -15.84 -13.87
N ALA A 713 -22.64 -14.91 -13.12
CA ALA A 713 -22.01 -14.13 -12.06
C ALA A 713 -21.89 -14.87 -10.70
N LEU A 714 -21.74 -16.20 -10.71
CA LEU A 714 -21.86 -17.09 -9.54
C LEU A 714 -20.63 -17.14 -8.61
N PHE A 715 -19.63 -16.27 -8.81
CA PHE A 715 -18.33 -16.32 -8.12
C PHE A 715 -17.83 -14.96 -7.57
N ASP A 716 -18.66 -13.92 -7.49
CA ASP A 716 -18.36 -12.76 -6.64
C ASP A 716 -19.57 -12.33 -5.81
N ASP A 717 -19.34 -12.15 -4.51
CA ASP A 717 -20.35 -12.38 -3.48
C ASP A 717 -21.09 -11.09 -3.13
N GLY A 718 -21.99 -10.68 -4.03
CA GLY A 718 -22.57 -9.34 -4.13
C GLY A 718 -23.13 -8.73 -2.83
N ILE A 719 -23.58 -9.57 -1.90
CA ILE A 719 -24.16 -9.18 -0.61
C ILE A 719 -23.09 -8.68 0.39
N PHE A 720 -21.83 -9.11 0.25
CA PHE A 720 -20.72 -8.77 1.14
C PHE A 720 -19.68 -7.82 0.49
N LEU A 721 -19.96 -7.32 -0.73
CA LEU A 721 -19.07 -6.44 -1.50
C LEU A 721 -18.88 -5.02 -0.91
N PRO A 722 -17.81 -4.28 -1.30
CA PRO A 722 -17.62 -2.89 -0.92
C PRO A 722 -18.75 -1.96 -1.43
N GLY A 723 -19.55 -1.43 -0.50
CA GLY A 723 -20.76 -0.64 -0.78
C GLY A 723 -22.08 -1.37 -0.56
N SER A 724 -22.04 -2.59 0.00
CA SER A 724 -23.21 -3.31 0.52
C SER A 724 -23.62 -2.84 1.92
N ALA A 725 -24.85 -3.17 2.34
CA ALA A 725 -25.33 -2.95 3.71
C ALA A 725 -24.45 -3.63 4.77
N TYR A 726 -23.89 -4.81 4.47
CA TYR A 726 -22.86 -5.45 5.29
C TYR A 726 -21.70 -4.51 5.58
N GLN A 727 -21.18 -3.79 4.57
CA GLN A 727 -20.04 -2.89 4.74
C GLN A 727 -20.38 -1.64 5.56
N GLU A 728 -21.66 -1.25 5.65
CA GLU A 728 -22.11 -0.11 6.45
C GLU A 728 -22.31 -0.52 7.91
N LEU A 729 -23.06 -1.60 8.15
CA LEU A 729 -23.16 -2.26 9.46
C LEU A 729 -21.78 -2.53 10.07
N HIS A 730 -20.86 -3.04 9.25
CA HIS A 730 -19.49 -3.31 9.67
C HIS A 730 -18.72 -2.04 10.09
N LYS A 731 -18.74 -0.96 9.29
CA LYS A 731 -18.09 0.33 9.64
C LYS A 731 -18.64 0.90 10.95
N THR A 732 -19.97 0.84 11.11
CA THR A 732 -20.67 1.28 12.32
C THR A 732 -20.22 0.45 13.52
N PHE A 733 -20.27 -0.88 13.41
CA PHE A 733 -19.84 -1.79 14.47
C PHE A 733 -18.41 -1.52 14.94
N ARG A 734 -17.43 -1.46 14.01
CA ARG A 734 -16.03 -1.12 14.37
C ARG A 734 -15.93 0.21 15.13
N SER A 735 -16.62 1.24 14.64
CA SER A 735 -16.57 2.59 15.23
C SER A 735 -17.11 2.59 16.67
N HIS A 736 -18.22 1.89 16.91
CA HIS A 736 -18.79 1.75 18.25
C HIS A 736 -17.95 0.86 19.18
N VAL A 737 -17.34 -0.23 18.69
CA VAL A 737 -16.42 -1.06 19.48
C VAL A 737 -15.18 -0.25 19.92
N PHE A 738 -14.62 0.57 19.02
CA PHE A 738 -13.49 1.45 19.34
C PHE A 738 -13.89 2.51 20.38
N ASN A 739 -15.04 3.17 20.21
CA ASN A 739 -15.56 4.14 21.18
C ASN A 739 -15.85 3.50 22.55
N ALA A 740 -16.38 2.27 22.58
CA ALA A 740 -16.60 1.50 23.81
C ALA A 740 -15.27 1.10 24.47
N ALA A 741 -14.25 0.71 23.71
CA ALA A 741 -12.91 0.47 24.26
C ALA A 741 -12.35 1.72 24.98
N CYS A 742 -12.50 2.90 24.36
CA CYS A 742 -12.05 4.18 24.90
C CYS A 742 -12.86 4.70 26.11
N SER A 743 -14.06 4.17 26.39
CA SER A 743 -14.87 4.64 27.53
C SER A 743 -14.33 4.13 28.87
N LYS A 744 -14.34 5.00 29.88
CA LYS A 744 -13.97 4.64 31.26
C LYS A 744 -15.01 3.65 31.82
N PRO A 745 -14.58 2.61 32.57
CA PRO A 745 -15.52 1.68 33.20
C PRO A 745 -16.40 2.41 34.23
N THR A 746 -17.67 2.03 34.30
CA THR A 746 -18.67 2.59 35.22
C THR A 746 -18.41 2.14 36.65
N SER A 747 -17.72 2.98 37.43
CA SER A 747 -17.26 2.70 38.79
C SER A 747 -18.36 2.76 39.87
N ARG A 748 -19.43 1.98 39.70
CA ARG A 748 -20.43 1.69 40.75
C ARG A 748 -20.91 0.24 40.70
N ARG A 749 -20.26 -0.64 41.46
CA ARG A 749 -20.98 -1.72 42.16
C ARG A 749 -21.57 -1.10 43.43
N GLY A 750 -22.87 -1.21 43.62
CA GLY A 750 -23.59 -0.70 44.78
C GLY A 750 -24.80 -1.58 45.09
N THR A 751 -24.96 -1.90 46.37
CA THR A 751 -26.00 -2.75 46.96
C THR A 751 -27.43 -2.26 46.64
N PRO A 752 -28.42 -3.15 46.46
CA PRO A 752 -29.82 -2.75 46.31
C PRO A 752 -30.44 -2.29 47.64
N ASP A 753 -31.43 -1.40 47.57
CA ASP A 753 -32.45 -1.15 48.60
C ASP A 753 -33.67 -0.42 47.98
N PRO A 754 -34.82 -0.24 48.69
CA PRO A 754 -36.13 -0.20 48.04
C PRO A 754 -36.93 1.11 48.21
N SER A 755 -38.07 1.14 47.51
CA SER A 755 -39.33 1.84 47.85
C SER A 755 -39.33 3.28 48.37
N ALA A 756 -40.03 4.12 47.58
CA ALA A 756 -41.01 5.14 48.02
C ALA A 756 -40.60 6.61 48.22
N ASP A 757 -41.53 7.45 47.70
CA ASP A 757 -42.04 8.74 48.19
C ASP A 757 -41.23 10.06 48.17
N GLU A 758 -41.57 10.86 47.17
CA GLU A 758 -42.15 12.23 47.27
C GLU A 758 -41.36 13.49 47.71
N THR A 759 -41.61 14.56 46.91
CA THR A 759 -41.73 16.00 47.23
C THR A 759 -40.51 16.98 47.23
N ASN A 760 -40.66 17.97 46.33
CA ASN A 760 -40.46 19.43 46.50
C ASN A 760 -39.06 20.08 46.67
N ALA A 761 -38.61 20.68 45.56
CA ALA A 761 -38.28 22.12 45.36
C ALA A 761 -37.26 22.87 46.27
N GLY A 762 -36.28 23.56 45.65
CA GLY A 762 -35.44 24.56 46.35
C GLY A 762 -34.18 25.07 45.64
N ASP A 763 -34.35 25.83 44.53
CA ASP A 763 -33.51 26.89 43.90
C ASP A 763 -31.96 27.07 44.12
N SER A 764 -31.33 27.82 43.20
CA SER A 764 -30.01 28.50 43.24
C SER A 764 -28.73 27.64 43.06
N GLY A 765 -28.29 27.50 41.80
CA GLY A 765 -27.12 26.71 41.40
C GLY A 765 -25.75 27.39 41.40
N ALA A 766 -24.73 26.61 41.00
CA ALA A 766 -23.46 27.10 40.45
C ALA A 766 -22.76 26.05 39.56
N ALA A 767 -22.48 26.43 38.32
CA ALA A 767 -21.44 25.90 37.39
C ALA A 767 -20.95 24.43 37.47
N GLU A 768 -21.49 23.57 36.60
CA GLU A 768 -20.67 22.65 35.79
C GLU A 768 -21.05 22.81 34.31
N SER A 769 -20.06 22.91 33.42
CA SER A 769 -20.29 23.08 31.98
C SER A 769 -20.52 21.73 31.29
N ALA A 770 -21.77 21.25 31.34
CA ALA A 770 -22.18 20.06 30.59
C ALA A 770 -21.90 20.25 29.09
N MET A 771 -21.06 19.38 28.52
CA MET A 771 -20.77 19.40 27.09
C MET A 771 -22.00 18.92 26.33
N SER A 772 -22.53 19.76 25.43
CA SER A 772 -23.85 19.57 24.81
C SER A 772 -24.00 18.20 24.14
N THR A 773 -24.95 17.41 24.63
CA THR A 773 -25.42 16.18 23.98
C THR A 773 -26.32 16.53 22.81
N THR A 774 -25.74 17.13 21.77
CA THR A 774 -26.44 17.46 20.52
C THR A 774 -26.50 16.22 19.62
N ASP A 775 -27.72 15.78 19.31
CA ASP A 775 -28.07 14.88 18.22
C ASP A 775 -27.36 13.50 18.14
N LEU A 776 -27.64 12.65 19.14
CA LEU A 776 -27.66 11.18 18.93
C LEU A 776 -29.07 10.70 18.56
N ARG A 777 -29.63 11.26 17.49
CA ARG A 777 -30.71 10.63 16.73
C ARG A 777 -30.11 9.96 15.50
N MET A 778 -30.03 8.62 15.54
CA MET A 778 -30.08 7.87 14.28
C MET A 778 -31.41 8.20 13.61
N GLU A 779 -31.42 8.40 12.30
CA GLU A 779 -32.68 8.42 11.55
C GLU A 779 -33.34 7.05 11.70
N GLN A 780 -34.47 7.02 12.41
CA GLN A 780 -35.32 5.84 12.48
C GLN A 780 -35.95 5.65 11.10
N SER A 781 -35.29 4.87 10.26
CA SER A 781 -35.98 4.19 9.17
C SER A 781 -37.03 3.29 9.81
N GLU A 782 -38.31 3.66 9.71
CA GLU A 782 -39.46 2.82 10.10
C GLU A 782 -39.67 1.66 9.11
N GLY A 783 -38.58 1.03 8.68
CA GLY A 783 -38.61 -0.31 8.14
C GLY A 783 -38.79 -1.29 9.28
N THR A 784 -39.99 -1.87 9.41
CA THR A 784 -40.29 -2.94 10.36
C THR A 784 -39.51 -4.21 10.02
N SER A 785 -38.25 -4.25 10.43
CA SER A 785 -37.42 -5.45 10.47
C SER A 785 -37.96 -6.35 11.58
N THR A 786 -38.90 -7.21 11.23
CA THR A 786 -39.15 -8.41 12.04
C THR A 786 -37.83 -9.19 12.13
N PRO A 787 -37.39 -9.61 13.33
CA PRO A 787 -36.18 -10.41 13.45
C PRO A 787 -36.36 -11.68 12.62
N PRO A 788 -35.31 -12.17 11.94
CA PRO A 788 -35.44 -13.27 10.99
C PRO A 788 -35.93 -14.53 11.73
N GLU A 789 -37.20 -14.89 11.52
CA GLU A 789 -37.82 -16.05 12.16
C GLU A 789 -37.22 -17.35 11.60
N LEU A 790 -36.12 -17.77 12.21
CA LEU A 790 -35.52 -19.09 11.99
C LEU A 790 -36.56 -20.16 12.27
N THR A 791 -36.87 -21.00 11.28
CA THR A 791 -37.66 -22.19 11.55
C THR A 791 -36.93 -23.10 12.55
N PRO A 792 -37.64 -23.89 13.39
CA PRO A 792 -37.02 -24.87 14.27
C PRO A 792 -36.17 -25.94 13.56
N ARG A 793 -36.16 -25.99 12.21
CA ARG A 793 -35.25 -26.81 11.40
C ARG A 793 -33.97 -26.06 11.03
N GLN A 794 -34.06 -24.77 10.70
CA GLN A 794 -32.88 -23.92 10.43
C GLN A 794 -32.06 -23.70 11.71
N GLU A 795 -32.68 -23.32 12.83
CA GLU A 795 -31.95 -23.08 14.08
C GLU A 795 -31.20 -24.33 14.56
N ARG A 796 -31.84 -25.52 14.54
CA ARG A 796 -31.15 -26.79 14.83
C ARG A 796 -29.99 -27.09 13.87
N LYS A 797 -30.08 -26.70 12.60
CA LYS A 797 -28.99 -26.90 11.63
C LYS A 797 -27.81 -25.95 11.91
N LEU A 798 -28.07 -24.70 12.27
CA LEU A 798 -27.04 -23.73 12.67
C LEU A 798 -26.33 -24.18 13.95
N TRP A 799 -27.08 -24.60 14.98
CA TRP A 799 -26.50 -25.12 16.21
C TRP A 799 -25.72 -26.42 16.03
N SER A 800 -26.22 -27.34 15.19
CA SER A 800 -25.47 -28.55 14.81
C SER A 800 -24.12 -28.17 14.19
N ASN A 801 -24.12 -27.28 13.19
CA ASN A 801 -22.89 -26.82 12.53
C ASN A 801 -21.93 -26.11 13.48
N TRP A 802 -22.43 -25.32 14.44
CA TRP A 802 -21.59 -24.74 15.49
C TRP A 802 -20.85 -25.82 16.28
N ILE A 803 -21.56 -26.86 16.73
CA ILE A 803 -21.06 -27.90 17.62
C ILE A 803 -20.19 -28.94 16.87
N THR A 804 -20.38 -29.15 15.57
CA THR A 804 -19.59 -30.11 14.77
C THR A 804 -18.41 -29.49 14.03
N GLU A 805 -18.57 -28.29 13.48
CA GLU A 805 -17.59 -27.63 12.59
C GLU A 805 -16.95 -26.42 13.29
N ILE A 806 -17.72 -25.33 13.48
CA ILE A 806 -17.18 -24.01 13.86
C ILE A 806 -16.38 -24.04 15.16
N SER A 807 -16.92 -24.65 16.22
CA SER A 807 -16.27 -24.72 17.53
C SER A 807 -14.88 -25.37 17.45
N SER A 808 -14.68 -26.38 16.60
CA SER A 808 -13.37 -27.02 16.40
C SER A 808 -12.28 -26.06 15.85
N TRP A 809 -12.68 -24.99 15.15
CA TRP A 809 -11.77 -23.98 14.64
C TRP A 809 -11.28 -23.02 15.74
N LEU A 810 -12.08 -22.86 16.79
CA LEU A 810 -11.85 -21.93 17.88
C LEU A 810 -11.16 -22.67 19.05
N ASP A 811 -11.71 -23.82 19.44
CA ASP A 811 -11.26 -24.67 20.56
C ASP A 811 -9.93 -25.42 20.32
N LYS A 812 -9.30 -25.33 19.15
CA LYS A 812 -8.09 -26.11 18.81
C LYS A 812 -6.86 -25.90 19.72
N PHE A 813 -6.84 -24.87 20.56
CA PHE A 813 -5.86 -24.66 21.64
C PHE A 813 -6.50 -24.75 23.04
N ASP A 814 -7.81 -24.89 23.14
CA ASP A 814 -8.55 -24.90 24.40
C ASP A 814 -9.03 -26.33 24.71
N ILE A 815 -8.33 -26.98 25.64
CA ILE A 815 -8.64 -28.35 26.06
C ILE A 815 -10.03 -28.47 26.71
N HIS A 816 -10.54 -27.40 27.32
CA HIS A 816 -11.86 -27.34 27.96
C HIS A 816 -13.00 -27.06 26.97
N LYS A 817 -12.66 -26.59 25.77
CA LYS A 817 -13.57 -26.35 24.64
C LYS A 817 -14.70 -25.38 24.98
N HIS A 818 -14.34 -24.20 25.48
CA HIS A 818 -15.29 -23.17 25.89
C HIS A 818 -16.18 -22.69 24.72
N PHE A 819 -15.71 -22.71 23.48
CA PHE A 819 -16.54 -22.35 22.32
C PHE A 819 -17.57 -23.44 21.99
N ARG A 820 -17.29 -24.72 22.26
CA ARG A 820 -18.25 -25.83 22.11
C ARG A 820 -19.23 -25.99 23.27
N HIS A 821 -18.82 -25.65 24.49
CA HIS A 821 -19.60 -25.96 25.70
C HIS A 821 -20.06 -24.71 26.47
N THR A 822 -19.18 -23.75 26.74
CA THR A 822 -19.51 -22.56 27.55
C THR A 822 -20.34 -21.54 26.75
N LEU A 823 -19.90 -21.17 25.54
CA LEU A 823 -20.58 -20.17 24.71
C LEU A 823 -22.04 -20.52 24.42
N PRO A 824 -22.41 -21.77 24.04
CA PRO A 824 -23.81 -22.14 23.88
C PRO A 824 -24.66 -21.94 25.14
N SER A 825 -24.13 -22.24 26.33
CA SER A 825 -24.85 -22.03 27.60
C SER A 825 -25.00 -20.54 27.97
N MET A 826 -24.08 -19.68 27.52
CA MET A 826 -24.22 -18.23 27.64
C MET A 826 -25.23 -17.67 26.63
N ALA A 827 -25.27 -18.21 25.42
CA ALA A 827 -26.18 -17.81 24.35
C ALA A 827 -27.67 -18.07 24.65
N GLU A 828 -28.00 -18.90 25.64
CA GLU A 828 -29.36 -19.02 26.20
C GLU A 828 -29.85 -17.71 26.83
N ARG A 829 -28.92 -16.90 27.36
CA ARG A 829 -29.18 -15.65 28.10
C ARG A 829 -28.84 -14.42 27.26
N ASP A 830 -27.79 -14.51 26.44
CA ASP A 830 -27.27 -13.41 25.65
C ASP A 830 -27.62 -13.56 24.16
N SER A 831 -28.70 -12.87 23.76
CA SER A 831 -29.27 -12.91 22.41
C SER A 831 -28.30 -12.47 21.32
N HIS A 832 -27.45 -11.46 21.55
CA HIS A 832 -26.38 -11.07 20.61
C HIS A 832 -25.35 -12.18 20.41
N LEU A 833 -25.03 -12.97 21.44
CA LEU A 833 -24.10 -14.10 21.33
C LEU A 833 -24.73 -15.21 20.50
N ARG A 834 -26.00 -15.58 20.77
CA ARG A 834 -26.77 -16.51 19.92
C ARG A 834 -26.82 -16.07 18.46
N LEU A 835 -27.10 -14.79 18.19
CA LEU A 835 -27.16 -14.24 16.84
C LEU A 835 -25.77 -14.23 16.15
N SER A 836 -24.70 -13.86 16.87
CA SER A 836 -23.31 -13.90 16.35
C SER A 836 -22.90 -15.32 15.95
N MET A 837 -23.19 -16.32 16.80
CA MET A 837 -22.89 -17.73 16.54
C MET A 837 -23.72 -18.30 15.38
N SER A 838 -25.00 -17.90 15.31
CA SER A 838 -25.92 -18.27 14.23
C SER A 838 -25.50 -17.68 12.89
N ALA A 839 -25.06 -16.41 12.85
CA ALA A 839 -24.58 -15.73 11.66
C ALA A 839 -23.32 -16.42 11.09
N LEU A 840 -22.35 -16.77 11.95
CA LEU A 840 -21.14 -17.48 11.51
C LEU A 840 -21.47 -18.89 10.99
N SER A 841 -22.34 -19.62 11.68
CA SER A 841 -22.80 -20.94 11.22
C SER A 841 -23.57 -20.87 9.90
N ALA A 842 -24.35 -19.81 9.68
CA ALA A 842 -25.11 -19.61 8.44
C ALA A 842 -24.18 -19.31 7.27
N ARG A 843 -23.25 -18.35 7.47
CA ARG A 843 -22.26 -17.93 6.48
C ARG A 843 -21.33 -19.07 6.06
N GLN A 844 -20.99 -19.96 6.99
CA GLN A 844 -20.14 -21.11 6.71
C GLN A 844 -20.84 -22.16 5.83
N LEU A 845 -22.09 -22.50 6.13
CA LEU A 845 -22.89 -23.42 5.31
C LEU A 845 -23.12 -22.85 3.90
N GLU A 846 -23.50 -21.58 3.83
CA GLU A 846 -23.65 -20.81 2.58
C GLU A 846 -22.41 -20.96 1.66
N LYS A 847 -21.19 -20.75 2.17
CA LYS A 847 -19.97 -20.92 1.37
C LYS A 847 -19.55 -22.36 1.11
N LYS A 848 -19.87 -23.31 2.00
CA LYS A 848 -19.42 -24.71 1.90
C LYS A 848 -20.26 -25.54 0.91
N ASP A 849 -21.58 -25.39 0.95
CA ASP A 849 -22.51 -26.22 0.16
C ASP A 849 -23.76 -25.47 -0.33
N GLY A 850 -23.82 -24.14 -0.18
CA GLY A 850 -24.97 -23.32 -0.57
C GLY A 850 -26.24 -23.60 0.23
N SER A 851 -26.17 -24.43 1.28
CA SER A 851 -27.37 -24.98 1.93
C SER A 851 -27.98 -24.07 3.01
N MET A 852 -27.55 -22.82 3.06
CA MET A 852 -28.22 -21.68 3.68
C MET A 852 -28.20 -20.48 2.72
N PRO A 853 -29.29 -19.70 2.56
CA PRO A 853 -29.31 -18.55 1.65
C PRO A 853 -28.44 -17.40 2.12
N ALA A 854 -27.79 -16.69 1.18
CA ALA A 854 -26.90 -15.57 1.47
C ALA A 854 -27.56 -14.35 2.13
N TYR A 855 -28.89 -14.17 1.98
CA TYR A 855 -29.61 -13.14 2.73
C TYR A 855 -29.71 -13.46 4.24
N LEU A 856 -29.67 -14.74 4.61
CA LEU A 856 -29.90 -15.19 6.00
C LEU A 856 -28.67 -14.95 6.87
N SER A 857 -27.47 -15.17 6.34
CA SER A 857 -26.22 -14.86 7.05
C SER A 857 -26.07 -13.36 7.29
N LEU A 858 -26.40 -12.51 6.29
CA LEU A 858 -26.44 -11.06 6.46
C LEU A 858 -27.51 -10.62 7.46
N ALA A 859 -28.75 -11.14 7.37
CA ALA A 859 -29.81 -10.76 8.30
C ALA A 859 -29.47 -11.11 9.76
N LEU A 860 -28.87 -12.29 10.01
CA LEU A 860 -28.39 -12.68 11.33
C LEU A 860 -27.22 -11.82 11.82
N TYR A 861 -26.31 -11.42 10.92
CA TYR A 861 -25.21 -10.49 11.22
C TYR A 861 -25.70 -9.07 11.54
N GLN A 862 -26.70 -8.59 10.82
CA GLN A 862 -27.37 -7.30 11.05
C GLN A 862 -28.02 -7.27 12.44
N GLU A 863 -28.84 -8.27 12.79
CA GLU A 863 -29.47 -8.33 14.11
C GLU A 863 -28.46 -8.61 15.23
N ALA A 864 -27.39 -9.38 14.98
CA ALA A 864 -26.30 -9.54 15.94
C ALA A 864 -25.68 -8.18 16.30
N ILE A 865 -25.38 -7.34 15.31
CA ILE A 865 -24.85 -5.99 15.53
C ILE A 865 -25.89 -5.08 16.21
N HIS A 866 -27.14 -5.08 15.74
CA HIS A 866 -28.24 -4.28 16.30
C HIS A 866 -28.44 -4.52 17.80
N VAL A 867 -28.44 -5.78 18.24
CA VAL A 867 -28.61 -6.16 19.65
C VAL A 867 -27.32 -5.97 20.47
N LEU A 868 -26.15 -6.07 19.84
CA LEU A 868 -24.84 -5.92 20.51
C LEU A 868 -24.45 -4.46 20.74
N LEU A 869 -24.75 -3.56 19.78
CA LEU A 869 -24.35 -2.14 19.80
C LEU A 869 -24.71 -1.42 21.12
N PRO A 870 -25.94 -1.52 21.66
CA PRO A 870 -26.28 -0.91 22.94
C PRO A 870 -25.48 -1.49 24.12
N LYS A 871 -25.15 -2.79 24.08
CA LYS A 871 -24.45 -3.49 25.15
C LYS A 871 -22.93 -3.29 25.17
N LEU A 872 -22.30 -2.79 24.10
CA LEU A 872 -20.82 -2.68 24.01
C LEU A 872 -20.15 -1.97 25.20
N HIS A 873 -20.86 -1.07 25.88
CA HIS A 873 -20.37 -0.34 27.05
C HIS A 873 -20.31 -1.17 28.36
N THR A 874 -21.01 -2.31 28.44
CA THR A 874 -21.08 -3.16 29.65
C THR A 874 -19.75 -3.83 29.98
N LYS A 875 -18.93 -4.12 28.95
CA LYS A 875 -17.63 -4.78 29.05
C LYS A 875 -17.72 -6.11 29.82
N ASP A 876 -18.68 -6.95 29.43
CA ASP A 876 -18.82 -8.33 29.91
C ASP A 876 -18.21 -9.37 28.94
N LEU A 877 -18.12 -10.62 29.40
CA LEU A 877 -17.53 -11.73 28.63
C LEU A 877 -18.39 -12.18 27.45
N ALA A 878 -19.72 -12.00 27.49
CA ALA A 878 -20.59 -12.32 26.36
C ALA A 878 -20.44 -11.28 25.23
N VAL A 879 -20.17 -10.02 25.58
CA VAL A 879 -19.82 -8.96 24.64
C VAL A 879 -18.46 -9.23 23.96
N ILE A 880 -17.40 -9.60 24.71
CA ILE A 880 -16.14 -10.05 24.06
C ILE A 880 -16.41 -11.27 23.18
N ALA A 881 -17.14 -12.28 23.67
CA ALA A 881 -17.41 -13.49 22.89
C ALA A 881 -18.14 -13.17 21.58
N SER A 882 -19.14 -12.29 21.59
CA SER A 882 -19.76 -11.77 20.37
C SER A 882 -18.76 -11.08 19.45
N CYS A 883 -17.95 -10.14 19.96
CA CYS A 883 -16.93 -9.45 19.15
C CYS A 883 -15.92 -10.43 18.52
N VAL A 884 -15.42 -11.41 19.27
CA VAL A 884 -14.45 -12.42 18.77
C VAL A 884 -15.09 -13.32 17.71
N VAL A 885 -16.34 -13.75 17.89
CA VAL A 885 -17.08 -14.58 16.92
C VAL A 885 -17.41 -13.79 15.64
N LEU A 886 -17.79 -12.52 15.76
CA LEU A 886 -18.02 -11.64 14.61
C LEU A 886 -16.71 -11.37 13.84
N CYS A 887 -15.56 -11.21 14.52
CA CYS A 887 -14.27 -11.13 13.83
C CYS A 887 -13.96 -12.38 13.00
N VAL A 888 -14.32 -13.59 13.45
CA VAL A 888 -14.16 -14.83 12.65
C VAL A 888 -15.08 -14.81 11.42
N LEU A 889 -16.32 -14.32 11.55
CA LEU A 889 -17.24 -14.15 10.42
C LEU A 889 -16.70 -13.15 9.40
N GLU A 890 -16.17 -12.03 9.85
CA GLU A 890 -15.55 -11.00 9.00
C GLU A 890 -14.31 -11.53 8.27
N MET A 891 -13.44 -12.31 8.96
CA MET A 891 -12.32 -13.02 8.35
C MET A 891 -12.76 -13.99 7.24
N PHE A 892 -13.83 -14.73 7.49
CA PHE A 892 -14.41 -15.69 6.56
C PHE A 892 -15.11 -15.01 5.36
N SER A 893 -15.56 -13.76 5.53
CA SER A 893 -16.40 -13.03 4.56
C SER A 893 -15.69 -11.94 3.78
N CYS A 894 -14.49 -11.48 4.18
CA CYS A 894 -13.82 -10.33 3.59
C CYS A 894 -12.42 -10.63 3.06
N SER A 895 -11.95 -9.79 2.13
CA SER A 895 -10.59 -9.91 1.59
C SER A 895 -9.51 -9.63 2.64
N PRO A 896 -8.29 -10.17 2.49
CA PRO A 896 -7.29 -10.18 3.56
C PRO A 896 -6.83 -8.81 4.06
N LYS A 897 -6.91 -7.81 3.19
CA LYS A 897 -6.52 -6.41 3.48
C LYS A 897 -7.65 -5.62 4.18
N ALA A 898 -8.80 -6.25 4.46
CA ALA A 898 -9.93 -5.68 5.20
C ALA A 898 -9.96 -6.13 6.67
N TRP A 899 -10.12 -7.43 6.97
CA TRP A 899 -10.38 -7.93 8.34
C TRP A 899 -9.35 -7.50 9.39
N ARG A 900 -8.07 -7.35 9.02
CA ARG A 900 -7.05 -6.82 9.94
C ARG A 900 -7.36 -5.41 10.44
N ARG A 901 -8.01 -4.56 9.63
CA ARG A 901 -8.51 -3.24 10.06
C ARG A 901 -9.68 -3.35 11.03
N HIS A 902 -10.33 -4.50 11.11
CA HIS A 902 -11.53 -4.71 11.92
C HIS A 902 -11.17 -5.29 13.29
N LEU A 903 -10.23 -6.25 13.31
CA LEU A 903 -9.62 -6.80 14.53
C LEU A 903 -9.11 -5.72 15.48
N ASP A 904 -8.65 -4.58 14.96
CA ASP A 904 -8.22 -3.40 15.72
C ASP A 904 -9.27 -2.93 16.75
N GLY A 905 -10.57 -2.94 16.41
CA GLY A 905 -11.62 -2.61 17.38
C GLY A 905 -11.64 -3.61 18.55
N CYS A 906 -11.64 -4.90 18.24
CA CYS A 906 -11.66 -5.98 19.22
C CYS A 906 -10.37 -6.01 20.08
N ALA A 907 -9.21 -5.74 19.49
CA ALA A 907 -7.93 -5.60 20.19
C ALA A 907 -7.99 -4.50 21.26
N ASN A 908 -8.53 -3.33 20.91
CA ASN A 908 -8.69 -2.23 21.86
C ASN A 908 -9.69 -2.58 22.98
N LEU A 909 -10.78 -3.30 22.67
CA LEU A 909 -11.74 -3.76 23.68
C LEU A 909 -11.09 -4.75 24.68
N ILE A 910 -10.40 -5.78 24.18
CA ILE A 910 -9.63 -6.76 24.97
C ILE A 910 -8.61 -6.05 25.87
N LEU A 911 -7.85 -5.10 25.32
CA LEU A 911 -6.91 -4.26 26.07
C LEU A 911 -7.60 -3.40 27.14
N SER A 912 -8.79 -2.87 26.88
CA SER A 912 -9.56 -2.06 27.84
C SER A 912 -10.13 -2.87 29.00
N MET A 913 -10.26 -4.20 28.83
CA MET A 913 -10.74 -5.14 29.84
C MET A 913 -9.60 -5.92 30.52
N ASN A 914 -8.34 -5.71 30.11
CA ASN A 914 -7.16 -6.42 30.62
C ASN A 914 -7.28 -7.97 30.51
N VAL A 915 -7.96 -8.46 29.49
CA VAL A 915 -8.02 -9.90 29.16
C VAL A 915 -6.69 -10.32 28.52
N ARG A 916 -6.07 -11.37 29.05
CA ARG A 916 -4.71 -11.82 28.66
C ARG A 916 -4.64 -13.33 28.45
N GLY A 917 -3.52 -13.78 27.88
CA GLY A 917 -3.21 -15.20 27.69
C GLY A 917 -2.91 -15.98 28.98
N ASP A 918 -2.95 -15.31 30.14
CA ASP A 918 -2.80 -15.88 31.48
C ASP A 918 -4.01 -15.64 32.40
N SER A 919 -5.14 -15.11 31.88
CA SER A 919 -6.37 -14.91 32.66
C SER A 919 -7.02 -16.22 33.18
N GLY A 920 -6.77 -17.34 32.53
CA GLY A 920 -7.47 -18.61 32.73
C GLY A 920 -8.88 -18.66 32.12
N GLY A 921 -9.45 -19.86 32.07
CA GLY A 921 -10.85 -20.12 31.68
C GLY A 921 -11.26 -19.52 30.33
N LEU A 922 -12.49 -18.99 30.28
CA LEU A 922 -13.06 -18.38 29.07
C LEU A 922 -12.28 -17.14 28.60
N GLU A 923 -11.70 -16.35 29.51
CA GLU A 923 -10.89 -15.19 29.14
C GLU A 923 -9.63 -15.61 28.37
N GLU A 924 -8.91 -16.63 28.86
CA GLU A 924 -7.76 -17.19 28.16
C GLU A 924 -8.17 -17.82 26.81
N ALA A 925 -9.28 -18.54 26.75
CA ALA A 925 -9.79 -19.13 25.50
C ALA A 925 -10.14 -18.07 24.44
N LEU A 926 -10.83 -16.99 24.84
CA LEU A 926 -11.13 -15.84 23.98
C LEU A 926 -9.85 -15.13 23.52
N PHE A 927 -8.89 -14.94 24.45
CA PHE A 927 -7.60 -14.32 24.15
C PHE A 927 -6.80 -15.12 23.11
N TRP A 928 -6.59 -16.42 23.31
CA TRP A 928 -5.80 -17.22 22.37
C TRP A 928 -6.52 -17.49 21.05
N CYS A 929 -7.86 -17.41 21.04
CA CYS A 929 -8.59 -17.34 19.78
C CYS A 929 -8.23 -16.06 19.01
N PHE A 930 -8.31 -14.89 19.67
CA PHE A 930 -7.93 -13.61 19.06
C PHE A 930 -6.45 -13.54 18.64
N ALA A 931 -5.52 -13.97 19.51
CA ALA A 931 -4.08 -13.88 19.28
C ALA A 931 -3.63 -14.61 18.00
N ARG A 932 -4.27 -15.76 17.68
CA ARG A 932 -4.01 -16.48 16.41
C ARG A 932 -4.52 -15.73 15.19
N MET A 933 -5.67 -15.05 15.30
CA MET A 933 -6.22 -14.20 14.23
C MET A 933 -5.27 -13.01 13.98
N ASP A 934 -4.83 -12.34 15.04
CA ASP A 934 -3.89 -11.21 14.97
C ASP A 934 -2.53 -11.62 14.36
N VAL A 935 -1.95 -12.75 14.79
CA VAL A 935 -0.72 -13.31 14.19
C VAL A 935 -0.91 -13.66 12.72
N CYS A 936 -2.02 -14.29 12.35
CA CYS A 936 -2.32 -14.58 10.94
C CYS A 936 -2.42 -13.28 10.12
N GLY A 937 -3.10 -12.25 10.65
CA GLY A 937 -3.17 -10.93 10.02
C GLY A 937 -1.81 -10.24 9.89
N GLY A 938 -0.95 -10.33 10.91
CA GLY A 938 0.42 -9.78 10.87
C GLY A 938 1.30 -10.47 9.82
N LEU A 939 1.23 -11.81 9.73
CA LEU A 939 1.90 -12.60 8.70
C LEU A 939 1.43 -12.31 7.27
N ILE A 940 0.20 -11.78 7.10
CA ILE A 940 -0.40 -11.38 5.81
C ILE A 940 -0.06 -9.94 5.41
N SER A 941 0.38 -9.11 6.36
CA SER A 941 0.57 -7.66 6.17
C SER A 941 1.99 -7.15 6.41
N SER A 942 2.94 -8.03 6.78
CA SER A 942 4.29 -7.66 7.25
C SER A 942 4.26 -6.68 8.46
N GLU A 943 3.26 -6.81 9.34
CA GLU A 943 3.07 -5.95 10.51
C GLU A 943 3.15 -6.70 11.85
N LYS A 944 3.46 -5.97 12.93
CA LYS A 944 3.35 -6.42 14.33
C LYS A 944 1.90 -6.77 14.71
N THR A 945 1.72 -7.54 15.77
CA THR A 945 0.38 -7.80 16.34
C THR A 945 -0.28 -6.51 16.85
N LEU A 946 -1.60 -6.41 16.71
CA LEU A 946 -2.46 -5.32 17.16
C LEU A 946 -2.48 -5.22 18.69
N VAL A 947 -2.61 -6.36 19.37
CA VAL A 947 -2.33 -6.46 20.81
C VAL A 947 -0.81 -6.60 20.97
N PRO A 948 -0.10 -5.64 21.61
CA PRO A 948 1.36 -5.73 21.77
C PRO A 948 1.76 -6.98 22.55
N VAL A 949 2.76 -7.72 22.06
CA VAL A 949 3.14 -9.03 22.62
C VAL A 949 3.61 -8.96 24.08
N SER A 950 4.09 -7.79 24.52
CA SER A 950 4.41 -7.50 25.93
C SER A 950 3.20 -7.43 26.87
N ARG A 951 1.97 -7.37 26.33
CA ARG A 951 0.71 -7.39 27.10
C ARG A 951 -0.02 -8.74 27.05
N TRP A 952 0.55 -9.75 26.40
CA TRP A 952 -0.05 -11.09 26.31
C TRP A 952 0.04 -11.86 27.63
N THR A 953 0.96 -11.47 28.51
CA THR A 953 1.21 -12.06 29.84
C THR A 953 1.51 -10.94 30.85
N LEU A 954 1.43 -11.24 32.15
CA LEU A 954 1.88 -10.38 33.25
C LEU A 954 3.37 -10.01 33.21
N ASN A 955 4.19 -10.82 32.53
CA ASN A 955 5.65 -10.67 32.51
C ASN A 955 6.11 -9.62 31.48
N ASP A 956 6.68 -8.50 31.96
CA ASP A 956 7.30 -7.46 31.12
C ASP A 956 8.58 -7.92 30.38
N SER A 957 9.19 -9.03 30.83
CA SER A 957 10.46 -9.55 30.31
C SER A 957 10.25 -10.81 29.47
N PHE A 958 10.77 -10.81 28.24
CA PHE A 958 10.78 -11.98 27.34
C PHE A 958 11.38 -13.23 28.02
N VAL A 959 12.45 -13.07 28.80
CA VAL A 959 13.09 -14.19 29.51
C VAL A 959 12.17 -14.76 30.59
N ALA A 960 11.43 -13.90 31.31
CA ALA A 960 10.45 -14.34 32.31
C ALA A 960 9.24 -15.04 31.66
N THR A 961 8.76 -14.55 30.52
CA THR A 961 7.70 -15.23 29.76
C THR A 961 8.16 -16.59 29.19
N VAL A 962 9.41 -16.69 28.70
CA VAL A 962 9.99 -17.95 28.25
C VAL A 962 10.09 -18.95 29.40
N GLU A 963 10.62 -18.54 30.56
CA GLU A 963 10.77 -19.43 31.72
C GLU A 963 9.40 -19.86 32.27
N MET A 964 8.43 -18.96 32.32
CA MET A 964 7.04 -19.26 32.66
C MET A 964 6.49 -20.39 31.76
N TYR A 965 6.64 -20.30 30.44
CA TYR A 965 6.21 -21.35 29.52
C TYR A 965 7.06 -22.63 29.58
N LYS A 966 8.34 -22.57 29.96
CA LYS A 966 9.14 -23.79 30.23
C LYS A 966 8.70 -24.49 31.52
N SER A 967 8.25 -23.74 32.51
CA SER A 967 7.71 -24.27 33.78
C SER A 967 6.23 -24.67 33.72
N ALA A 968 5.55 -24.42 32.60
CA ALA A 968 4.12 -24.66 32.46
C ALA A 968 3.82 -26.10 32.01
N ASP A 969 3.22 -26.87 32.92
CA ASP A 969 2.54 -28.12 32.61
C ASP A 969 1.35 -27.87 31.64
N GLY A 970 1.00 -28.91 30.88
CA GLY A 970 -0.08 -28.86 29.88
C GLY A 970 0.41 -28.60 28.45
N PHE A 971 -0.07 -29.40 27.49
CA PHE A 971 0.33 -29.26 26.09
C PHE A 971 -0.32 -28.03 25.42
N GLU A 972 -1.44 -27.55 25.94
CA GLU A 972 -2.08 -26.30 25.52
C GLU A 972 -1.20 -25.07 25.82
N LYS A 973 -0.54 -25.04 26.99
CA LYS A 973 0.43 -23.98 27.32
C LYS A 973 1.62 -23.98 26.36
N GLN A 974 2.05 -25.15 25.90
CA GLN A 974 3.08 -25.27 24.87
C GLN A 974 2.62 -24.84 23.47
N ALA A 975 1.32 -24.92 23.18
CA ALA A 975 0.73 -24.38 21.94
C ALA A 975 0.60 -22.85 22.01
N HIS A 976 0.19 -22.31 23.17
CA HIS A 976 0.17 -20.88 23.48
C HIS A 976 1.59 -20.28 23.33
N TYR A 977 2.62 -20.97 23.85
CA TYR A 977 4.01 -20.56 23.71
C TYR A 977 4.50 -20.55 22.25
N ALA A 978 4.15 -21.54 21.42
CA ALA A 978 4.49 -21.54 19.99
C ALA A 978 3.89 -20.33 19.25
N CYS A 979 2.65 -19.97 19.58
CA CYS A 979 1.97 -18.80 19.01
C CYS A 979 2.57 -17.47 19.53
N TYR A 980 2.96 -17.41 20.81
CA TYR A 980 3.68 -16.27 21.40
C TYR A 980 5.03 -16.03 20.72
N LEU A 981 5.81 -17.08 20.48
CA LEU A 981 7.10 -16.98 19.77
C LEU A 981 6.91 -16.42 18.35
N LEU A 982 5.90 -16.88 17.61
CA LEU A 982 5.59 -16.36 16.28
C LEU A 982 5.13 -14.88 16.32
N GLY A 983 4.38 -14.48 17.34
CA GLY A 983 4.07 -13.07 17.62
C GLY A 983 5.31 -12.21 17.92
N ARG A 984 6.26 -12.71 18.72
CA ARG A 984 7.53 -12.02 19.00
C ARG A 984 8.39 -11.82 17.75
N ILE A 985 8.34 -12.74 16.79
CA ILE A 985 9.05 -12.61 15.49
C ILE A 985 8.42 -11.49 14.66
N LEU A 986 7.09 -11.39 14.59
CA LEU A 986 6.39 -10.28 13.91
C LEU A 986 6.73 -8.92 14.54
N ASP A 987 6.77 -8.83 15.87
CA ASP A 987 7.20 -7.62 16.57
C ASP A 987 8.67 -7.25 16.28
N LEU A 988 9.58 -8.23 16.29
CA LEU A 988 10.99 -8.02 15.90
C LEU A 988 11.08 -7.48 14.46
N PHE A 989 10.41 -8.13 13.52
CA PHE A 989 10.52 -7.82 12.09
C PHE A 989 9.92 -6.44 11.79
N ALA A 990 8.76 -6.11 12.36
CA ALA A 990 8.16 -4.79 12.23
C ALA A 990 9.03 -3.67 12.86
N ARG A 991 9.67 -3.91 14.01
CA ARG A 991 10.59 -2.93 14.64
C ARG A 991 11.84 -2.67 13.81
N PHE A 992 12.34 -3.66 13.07
CA PHE A 992 13.53 -3.55 12.23
C PHE A 992 13.22 -3.41 10.73
N GLN A 993 11.98 -3.08 10.39
CA GLN A 993 11.47 -2.84 9.02
C GLN A 993 11.84 -3.96 8.04
N ILE A 994 11.57 -5.20 8.45
CA ILE A 994 11.78 -6.42 7.65
C ILE A 994 10.47 -6.76 6.96
N ASP A 995 10.49 -6.73 5.63
CA ASP A 995 9.38 -7.16 4.81
C ASP A 995 9.48 -8.66 4.50
N LEU A 996 8.44 -9.42 4.91
CA LEU A 996 8.30 -10.86 4.69
C LEU A 996 8.28 -11.23 3.19
N ASP A 997 7.98 -10.27 2.31
CA ASP A 997 7.94 -10.48 0.88
C ASP A 997 9.34 -10.47 0.25
N THR A 998 10.35 -9.94 0.95
CA THR A 998 11.73 -9.86 0.44
C THR A 998 12.68 -10.89 1.06
N THR A 999 13.28 -11.76 0.25
CA THR A 999 14.35 -12.70 0.67
C THR A 999 15.73 -12.04 0.85
N ASN A 1000 15.84 -10.72 0.63
CA ASN A 1000 17.11 -10.01 0.54
C ASN A 1000 17.57 -9.44 1.89
N SER A 1001 18.45 -10.16 2.58
CA SER A 1001 19.13 -9.76 3.83
C SER A 1001 20.14 -8.59 3.69
N LEU A 1002 20.09 -7.84 2.59
CA LEU A 1002 21.09 -6.83 2.18
C LEU A 1002 20.79 -5.39 2.65
N VAL A 1003 19.76 -5.17 3.48
CA VAL A 1003 19.50 -3.86 4.10
C VAL A 1003 20.61 -3.52 5.10
N ARG A 1004 21.56 -2.67 4.70
CA ARG A 1004 22.61 -2.13 5.59
C ARG A 1004 21.99 -1.24 6.68
N ARG A 1005 21.70 -1.83 7.84
CA ARG A 1005 21.31 -1.11 9.07
C ARG A 1005 22.50 -0.38 9.69
N PRO A 1006 22.28 0.70 10.47
CA PRO A 1006 23.29 1.28 11.35
C PRO A 1006 23.90 0.23 12.30
N PRO A 1007 25.17 0.35 12.73
CA PRO A 1007 25.85 -0.68 13.53
C PRO A 1007 25.11 -1.02 14.84
N ASP A 1008 24.65 0.00 15.55
CA ASP A 1008 23.91 -0.10 16.81
C ASP A 1008 22.57 -0.83 16.64
N GLN A 1009 21.84 -0.55 15.55
CA GLN A 1009 20.61 -1.29 15.21
C GLN A 1009 20.90 -2.72 14.76
N HIS A 1010 22.00 -2.97 14.05
CA HIS A 1010 22.42 -4.31 13.65
C HIS A 1010 22.78 -5.18 14.86
N ALA A 1011 23.48 -4.61 15.86
CA ALA A 1011 23.82 -5.29 17.11
C ALA A 1011 22.56 -5.64 17.92
N ALA A 1012 21.62 -4.69 18.06
CA ALA A 1012 20.34 -4.93 18.73
C ALA A 1012 19.52 -6.05 18.05
N TYR A 1013 19.35 -5.96 16.72
CA TYR A 1013 18.67 -6.99 15.93
C TYR A 1013 19.29 -8.38 16.12
N THR A 1014 20.62 -8.47 16.03
CA THR A 1014 21.35 -9.75 16.14
C THR A 1014 21.22 -10.37 17.53
N SER A 1015 21.19 -9.55 18.59
CA SER A 1015 21.01 -10.02 19.97
C SER A 1015 19.59 -10.56 20.22
N GLU A 1016 18.55 -9.85 19.77
CA GLU A 1016 17.16 -10.34 19.90
C GLU A 1016 16.89 -11.55 18.99
N TRP A 1017 17.48 -11.58 17.80
CA TRP A 1017 17.36 -12.71 16.86
C TRP A 1017 17.98 -13.98 17.45
N ASP A 1018 19.17 -13.91 18.06
CA ASP A 1018 19.84 -15.06 18.70
C ASP A 1018 19.06 -15.60 19.92
N GLN A 1019 18.47 -14.70 20.72
CA GLN A 1019 17.58 -15.07 21.84
C GLN A 1019 16.31 -15.77 21.34
N LEU A 1020 15.62 -15.21 20.35
CA LEU A 1020 14.41 -15.81 19.78
C LEU A 1020 14.71 -17.14 19.08
N MET A 1021 15.78 -17.20 18.28
CA MET A 1021 16.18 -18.43 17.59
C MET A 1021 16.52 -19.55 18.59
N THR A 1022 17.17 -19.22 19.71
CA THR A 1022 17.42 -20.16 20.81
C THR A 1022 16.10 -20.66 21.42
N ALA A 1023 15.17 -19.76 21.75
CA ALA A 1023 13.87 -20.13 22.34
C ALA A 1023 13.03 -21.04 21.41
N ILE A 1024 13.05 -20.80 20.10
CA ILE A 1024 12.33 -21.62 19.10
C ILE A 1024 12.98 -23.02 18.94
N LEU A 1025 14.31 -23.12 19.05
CA LEU A 1025 15.05 -24.40 19.00
C LEU A 1025 14.88 -25.20 20.30
N ASP A 1026 14.87 -24.53 21.44
CA ASP A 1026 14.55 -25.13 22.74
C ASP A 1026 13.12 -25.70 22.72
N TRP A 1027 12.11 -24.92 22.31
CA TRP A 1027 10.72 -25.40 22.20
C TRP A 1027 10.62 -26.73 21.44
N TYR A 1028 11.30 -26.87 20.31
CA TYR A 1028 11.23 -28.11 19.54
C TYR A 1028 11.85 -29.32 20.27
N THR A 1029 12.88 -29.08 21.08
CA THR A 1029 13.60 -30.12 21.84
C THR A 1029 12.81 -30.51 23.09
N ASP A 1030 12.31 -29.50 23.80
CA ASP A 1030 11.72 -29.60 25.13
C ASP A 1030 10.23 -30.00 25.09
N ARG A 1031 9.54 -29.84 23.94
CA ARG A 1031 8.08 -30.10 23.82
C ARG A 1031 7.66 -31.49 24.31
N PRO A 1032 6.53 -31.61 25.04
CA PRO A 1032 6.09 -32.85 25.65
C PRO A 1032 5.65 -33.90 24.60
N PRO A 1033 5.52 -35.19 24.96
CA PRO A 1033 5.21 -36.28 24.03
C PRO A 1033 3.97 -36.03 23.15
N GLU A 1034 2.94 -35.41 23.71
CA GLU A 1034 1.67 -35.07 23.07
C GLU A 1034 1.84 -34.06 21.92
N MET A 1035 2.93 -33.29 21.94
CA MET A 1035 3.29 -32.30 20.92
C MET A 1035 4.25 -32.85 19.86
N ARG A 1036 4.49 -34.16 19.86
CA ARG A 1036 5.34 -34.86 18.87
C ARG A 1036 4.47 -35.63 17.87
N ALA A 1037 5.01 -35.88 16.68
CA ALA A 1037 4.30 -36.68 15.68
C ALA A 1037 4.26 -38.16 16.11
N ILE A 1038 3.10 -38.80 16.02
CA ILE A 1038 2.92 -40.25 16.24
C ILE A 1038 3.59 -41.02 15.10
N LEU A 1039 3.38 -40.55 13.86
CA LEU A 1039 3.94 -41.12 12.65
C LEU A 1039 4.72 -40.04 11.90
N THR A 1040 5.94 -40.39 11.49
CA THR A 1040 6.76 -39.60 10.56
C THR A 1040 7.21 -40.51 9.43
N GLN A 1041 6.65 -40.35 8.24
CA GLN A 1041 7.09 -41.05 7.03
C GLN A 1041 7.79 -40.06 6.08
N PRO A 1042 8.99 -40.37 5.55
CA PRO A 1042 9.60 -39.55 4.50
C PRO A 1042 8.71 -39.42 3.26
N ALA A 1043 8.90 -38.35 2.49
CA ALA A 1043 8.32 -38.21 1.16
C ALA A 1043 8.75 -39.40 0.27
N THR A 1044 7.83 -39.88 -0.58
CA THR A 1044 8.02 -41.05 -1.45
C THR A 1044 7.94 -40.63 -2.91
N PHE A 1045 8.72 -41.26 -3.79
CA PHE A 1045 8.73 -40.99 -5.23
C PHE A 1045 8.34 -42.26 -6.00
N GLY A 1046 7.38 -42.15 -6.93
CA GLY A 1046 6.78 -43.28 -7.66
C GLY A 1046 5.28 -43.09 -7.92
N PRO A 1047 4.56 -44.05 -8.52
CA PRO A 1047 3.15 -43.89 -8.94
C PRO A 1047 2.11 -43.81 -7.81
N LYS A 1048 2.55 -43.75 -6.55
CA LYS A 1048 1.76 -43.41 -5.35
C LYS A 1048 2.60 -42.50 -4.41
N SER A 1049 3.31 -41.54 -5.00
CA SER A 1049 4.14 -40.57 -4.28
C SER A 1049 3.32 -39.58 -3.47
N SER A 1050 3.81 -39.23 -2.29
CA SER A 1050 3.54 -37.91 -1.70
C SER A 1050 4.82 -37.08 -1.78
N PRO A 1051 4.81 -35.88 -2.38
CA PRO A 1051 5.99 -35.02 -2.47
C PRO A 1051 6.41 -34.44 -1.10
N PHE A 1052 5.53 -34.52 -0.11
CA PHE A 1052 5.75 -34.06 1.26
C PHE A 1052 5.73 -35.22 2.28
N PRO A 1053 6.46 -35.10 3.40
CA PRO A 1053 6.51 -36.15 4.42
C PRO A 1053 5.17 -36.27 5.18
N THR A 1054 4.72 -37.50 5.42
CA THR A 1054 3.51 -37.76 6.20
C THR A 1054 3.80 -37.58 7.70
N LEU A 1055 3.03 -36.71 8.37
CA LEU A 1055 3.27 -36.26 9.74
C LEU A 1055 1.96 -36.24 10.53
N LEU A 1056 1.64 -37.33 11.24
CA LEU A 1056 0.40 -37.47 12.02
C LEU A 1056 0.60 -37.05 13.49
N PHE A 1057 -0.35 -36.31 14.06
CA PHE A 1057 -0.35 -35.89 15.47
C PHE A 1057 -1.62 -36.34 16.19
N SER A 1058 -1.56 -36.48 17.52
CA SER A 1058 -2.69 -36.97 18.34
C SER A 1058 -3.81 -35.95 18.57
N ASN A 1059 -3.53 -34.65 18.41
CA ASN A 1059 -4.41 -33.57 18.84
C ASN A 1059 -4.20 -32.29 18.01
N PRO A 1060 -5.20 -31.40 17.91
CA PRO A 1060 -5.12 -30.22 17.05
C PRO A 1060 -4.17 -29.13 17.55
N ALA A 1061 -3.91 -29.06 18.85
CA ALA A 1061 -2.93 -28.12 19.41
C ALA A 1061 -1.52 -28.46 18.91
N ALA A 1062 -1.16 -29.75 18.87
CA ALA A 1062 0.11 -30.23 18.33
C ALA A 1062 0.27 -29.96 16.83
N ILE A 1063 -0.77 -30.19 16.02
CA ILE A 1063 -0.77 -29.91 14.58
C ILE A 1063 -0.42 -28.43 14.34
N ALA A 1064 -1.22 -27.52 14.93
CA ALA A 1064 -1.07 -26.09 14.72
C ALA A 1064 0.21 -25.53 15.36
N ALA A 1065 0.65 -26.02 16.52
CA ALA A 1065 1.87 -25.54 17.18
C ALA A 1065 3.15 -25.98 16.46
N ASN A 1066 3.25 -27.22 15.98
CA ASN A 1066 4.42 -27.67 15.18
C ASN A 1066 4.50 -26.90 13.85
N GLN A 1067 3.36 -26.60 13.24
CA GLN A 1067 3.28 -25.76 12.05
C GLN A 1067 3.71 -24.31 12.31
N GLN A 1068 3.24 -23.69 13.40
CA GLN A 1068 3.68 -22.35 13.81
C GLN A 1068 5.18 -22.31 14.12
N HIS A 1069 5.72 -23.33 14.81
CA HIS A 1069 7.16 -23.47 15.06
C HIS A 1069 7.98 -23.59 13.75
N HIS A 1070 7.53 -24.39 12.77
CA HIS A 1070 8.25 -24.47 11.49
C HIS A 1070 8.11 -23.21 10.65
N THR A 1071 7.00 -22.47 10.76
CA THR A 1071 6.83 -21.13 10.18
C THR A 1071 7.81 -20.14 10.83
N ALA A 1072 7.95 -20.17 12.16
CA ALA A 1072 8.91 -19.38 12.91
C ALA A 1072 10.37 -19.67 12.50
N GLN A 1073 10.74 -20.95 12.36
CA GLN A 1073 12.05 -21.35 11.84
C GLN A 1073 12.30 -20.86 10.41
N LEU A 1074 11.33 -21.04 9.50
CA LEU A 1074 11.41 -20.57 8.12
C LEU A 1074 11.68 -19.07 8.07
N LEU A 1075 10.86 -18.26 8.77
CA LEU A 1075 11.00 -16.80 8.78
C LEU A 1075 12.33 -16.33 9.39
N MET A 1076 12.76 -16.93 10.52
CA MET A 1076 14.01 -16.55 11.18
C MET A 1076 15.23 -16.90 10.33
N LEU A 1077 15.23 -18.06 9.67
CA LEU A 1077 16.33 -18.49 8.80
C LEU A 1077 16.44 -17.63 7.53
N SER A 1078 15.32 -17.27 6.89
CA SER A 1078 15.32 -16.38 5.71
C SER A 1078 15.86 -14.97 5.99
N HIS A 1079 15.74 -14.49 7.23
CA HIS A 1079 16.17 -13.14 7.64
C HIS A 1079 17.40 -13.13 8.56
N LYS A 1080 18.16 -14.23 8.59
CA LYS A 1080 19.35 -14.41 9.44
C LYS A 1080 20.36 -13.25 9.27
N PRO A 1081 20.89 -12.66 10.37
CA PRO A 1081 21.99 -11.68 10.28
C PRO A 1081 23.22 -12.28 9.59
N ALA A 1082 23.84 -11.51 8.68
CA ALA A 1082 24.95 -11.96 7.85
C ALA A 1082 26.14 -12.50 8.67
N ASP A 1083 26.61 -11.70 9.64
CA ASP A 1083 27.80 -12.00 10.44
C ASP A 1083 27.55 -13.03 11.58
N HIS A 1084 26.31 -13.49 11.77
CA HIS A 1084 25.96 -14.39 12.87
C HIS A 1084 26.38 -15.85 12.59
N LYS A 1085 27.25 -16.44 13.44
CA LYS A 1085 27.56 -17.88 13.43
C LYS A 1085 26.57 -18.66 14.29
N PHE A 1086 25.85 -19.62 13.71
CA PHE A 1086 24.87 -20.45 14.42
C PHE A 1086 25.50 -21.22 15.60
N ARG A 1087 24.92 -21.09 16.81
CA ARG A 1087 25.35 -21.82 18.02
C ARG A 1087 25.02 -23.32 18.00
N ARG A 1088 23.96 -23.72 17.29
CA ARG A 1088 23.48 -25.11 17.14
C ARG A 1088 23.19 -25.40 15.66
N LYS A 1089 23.34 -26.66 15.23
CA LYS A 1089 23.11 -27.08 13.84
C LYS A 1089 21.62 -27.09 13.50
N THR A 1090 21.17 -26.14 12.67
CA THR A 1090 19.79 -26.00 12.19
C THR A 1090 19.49 -26.93 10.99
N ARG A 1091 18.21 -27.07 10.64
CA ARG A 1091 17.77 -27.65 9.36
C ARG A 1091 17.66 -26.54 8.30
N SER A 1092 17.55 -26.91 7.02
CA SER A 1092 17.40 -25.93 5.93
C SER A 1092 15.99 -25.34 5.87
N ILE A 1093 15.88 -24.15 5.28
CA ILE A 1093 14.61 -23.45 5.01
C ILE A 1093 13.63 -24.39 4.28
N LEU A 1094 14.10 -25.05 3.21
CA LEU A 1094 13.31 -26.01 2.43
C LEU A 1094 12.86 -27.25 3.25
N TRP A 1095 13.63 -27.70 4.25
CA TRP A 1095 13.18 -28.77 5.13
C TRP A 1095 11.99 -28.32 5.98
N HIS A 1096 12.05 -27.13 6.57
CA HIS A 1096 10.96 -26.54 7.34
C HIS A 1096 9.72 -26.27 6.48
N ALA A 1097 9.90 -25.74 5.26
CA ALA A 1097 8.83 -25.55 4.29
C ALA A 1097 8.09 -26.87 4.00
N ARG A 1098 8.84 -27.96 3.75
CA ARG A 1098 8.25 -29.30 3.53
C ARG A 1098 7.55 -29.87 4.77
N GLN A 1099 7.99 -29.55 5.98
CA GLN A 1099 7.23 -29.91 7.19
C GLN A 1099 5.88 -29.19 7.22
N ILE A 1100 5.81 -27.89 6.88
CA ILE A 1100 4.56 -27.12 6.92
C ILE A 1100 3.50 -27.70 5.96
N CYS A 1101 3.88 -28.02 4.72
CA CYS A 1101 2.99 -28.68 3.76
C CYS A 1101 2.61 -30.10 4.24
N GLY A 1102 3.59 -30.91 4.66
CA GLY A 1102 3.36 -32.27 5.15
C GLY A 1102 2.39 -32.33 6.34
N ILE A 1103 2.55 -31.47 7.35
CA ILE A 1103 1.62 -31.35 8.49
C ILE A 1103 0.20 -31.02 8.00
N SER A 1104 0.07 -30.12 7.03
CA SER A 1104 -1.23 -29.65 6.53
C SER A 1104 -1.97 -30.73 5.74
N MET A 1105 -1.27 -31.50 4.91
CA MET A 1105 -1.85 -32.58 4.11
C MET A 1105 -2.15 -33.85 4.93
N SER A 1106 -1.38 -34.11 5.98
CA SER A 1106 -1.47 -35.37 6.73
C SER A 1106 -2.62 -35.44 7.74
N ASN A 1107 -3.22 -34.30 8.13
CA ASN A 1107 -4.15 -34.25 9.24
C ASN A 1107 -5.47 -33.57 8.84
N ASP A 1108 -6.57 -34.32 8.79
CA ASP A 1108 -7.90 -33.87 8.34
C ASP A 1108 -8.67 -32.98 9.34
N HIS A 1109 -8.00 -32.39 10.34
CA HIS A 1109 -8.68 -31.56 11.34
C HIS A 1109 -8.94 -30.15 10.78
N HIS A 1110 -10.14 -29.91 10.25
CA HIS A 1110 -10.56 -28.64 9.62
C HIS A 1110 -10.14 -27.39 10.41
N GLY A 1111 -10.30 -27.42 11.74
CA GLY A 1111 -9.89 -26.30 12.60
C GLY A 1111 -8.41 -25.93 12.50
N CYS A 1112 -7.53 -26.87 12.17
CA CYS A 1112 -6.11 -26.61 11.93
C CYS A 1112 -5.87 -26.01 10.54
N TRP A 1113 -6.66 -26.40 9.53
CA TRP A 1113 -6.54 -25.83 8.18
C TRP A 1113 -6.82 -24.33 8.14
N THR A 1114 -7.77 -23.83 8.95
CA THR A 1114 -8.01 -22.39 9.10
C THR A 1114 -6.78 -21.59 9.56
N ASN A 1115 -5.79 -22.25 10.19
CA ASN A 1115 -4.50 -21.64 10.57
C ASN A 1115 -3.38 -21.87 9.53
N CYS A 1116 -3.51 -22.87 8.63
CA CYS A 1116 -2.41 -23.28 7.75
C CYS A 1116 -2.30 -22.48 6.46
N ILE A 1117 -3.35 -21.75 6.05
CA ILE A 1117 -3.40 -20.99 4.78
C ILE A 1117 -2.16 -20.09 4.61
N GLN A 1118 -1.79 -19.32 5.65
CA GLN A 1118 -0.63 -18.43 5.56
C GLN A 1118 0.73 -19.15 5.71
N PRO A 1119 0.91 -20.12 6.63
CA PRO A 1119 2.06 -21.04 6.62
C PRO A 1119 2.32 -21.74 5.28
N ILE A 1120 1.29 -22.29 4.62
CA ILE A 1120 1.44 -23.00 3.33
C ILE A 1120 1.94 -22.01 2.26
N TRP A 1121 1.42 -20.79 2.23
CA TRP A 1121 1.90 -19.76 1.29
C TRP A 1121 3.38 -19.44 1.52
N LEU A 1122 3.80 -19.20 2.77
CA LEU A 1122 5.22 -18.97 3.11
C LEU A 1122 6.11 -20.17 2.74
N ALA A 1123 5.60 -21.40 2.86
CA ALA A 1123 6.31 -22.62 2.44
C ALA A 1123 6.36 -22.77 0.91
N GLY A 1124 5.25 -22.52 0.22
CA GLY A 1124 5.08 -22.65 -1.22
C GLY A 1124 6.01 -21.74 -2.02
N ARG A 1125 6.27 -20.52 -1.52
CA ARG A 1125 7.27 -19.59 -2.07
C ARG A 1125 8.69 -20.16 -2.10
N MET A 1126 8.98 -21.19 -1.29
CA MET A 1126 10.29 -21.86 -1.24
C MET A 1126 10.37 -23.11 -2.13
N MET A 1127 9.25 -23.56 -2.72
CA MET A 1127 9.16 -24.77 -3.54
C MET A 1127 9.43 -24.49 -5.02
N SER A 1128 10.07 -25.45 -5.70
CA SER A 1128 10.46 -25.31 -7.12
C SER A 1128 10.16 -26.53 -7.99
N HIS A 1129 9.40 -27.50 -7.49
CA HIS A 1129 9.07 -28.73 -8.22
C HIS A 1129 7.57 -28.77 -8.55
N PRO A 1130 7.16 -29.04 -9.81
CA PRO A 1130 5.75 -29.01 -10.21
C PRO A 1130 4.83 -29.92 -9.37
N GLU A 1131 5.29 -31.10 -8.96
CA GLU A 1131 4.49 -31.97 -8.06
C GLU A 1131 4.32 -31.37 -6.65
N GLU A 1132 5.27 -30.57 -6.15
CA GLU A 1132 5.11 -29.83 -4.89
C GLU A 1132 4.12 -28.67 -5.06
N HIS A 1133 4.11 -28.04 -6.23
CA HIS A 1133 3.16 -26.99 -6.59
C HIS A 1133 1.74 -27.56 -6.69
N ARG A 1134 1.54 -28.65 -7.44
CA ARG A 1134 0.23 -29.33 -7.58
C ARG A 1134 -0.35 -29.74 -6.23
N ALA A 1135 0.43 -30.43 -5.41
CA ALA A 1135 0.00 -30.88 -4.08
C ALA A 1135 -0.36 -29.71 -3.14
N ILE A 1136 0.20 -28.51 -3.35
CA ILE A 1136 -0.20 -27.30 -2.62
C ILE A 1136 -1.52 -26.72 -3.17
N VAL A 1137 -1.71 -26.70 -4.50
CA VAL A 1137 -2.98 -26.24 -5.12
C VAL A 1137 -4.14 -27.15 -4.73
N GLU A 1138 -4.00 -28.47 -4.89
CA GLU A 1138 -4.99 -29.47 -4.48
C GLU A 1138 -5.36 -29.36 -2.99
N LEU A 1139 -4.39 -29.04 -2.13
CA LEU A 1139 -4.61 -28.82 -0.71
C LEU A 1139 -5.44 -27.55 -0.44
N TYR A 1140 -5.18 -26.44 -1.14
CA TYR A 1140 -5.99 -25.23 -1.00
C TYR A 1140 -7.43 -25.45 -1.49
N GLU A 1141 -7.60 -26.02 -2.69
CA GLU A 1141 -8.92 -26.39 -3.21
C GLU A 1141 -9.67 -27.35 -2.29
N ARG A 1142 -8.94 -28.27 -1.63
CA ARG A 1142 -9.49 -29.13 -0.58
C ARG A 1142 -9.97 -28.35 0.64
N ILE A 1143 -9.16 -27.43 1.16
CA ILE A 1143 -9.53 -26.59 2.32
C ILE A 1143 -10.77 -25.75 1.99
N GLU A 1144 -10.81 -25.12 0.82
CA GLU A 1144 -11.93 -24.27 0.39
C GLU A 1144 -13.22 -25.08 0.22
N ARG A 1145 -13.16 -26.23 -0.45
CA ARG A 1145 -14.29 -27.16 -0.62
C ARG A 1145 -14.80 -27.76 0.70
N GLU A 1146 -13.90 -28.18 1.59
CA GLU A 1146 -14.29 -28.91 2.81
C GLU A 1146 -14.63 -27.99 3.99
N THR A 1147 -14.23 -26.71 3.96
CA THR A 1147 -14.47 -25.75 5.07
C THR A 1147 -15.21 -24.46 4.67
N GLY A 1148 -15.22 -24.09 3.39
CA GLY A 1148 -15.76 -22.82 2.89
C GLY A 1148 -14.83 -21.61 3.05
N TRP A 1149 -13.61 -21.78 3.58
CA TRP A 1149 -12.61 -20.70 3.67
C TRP A 1149 -12.05 -20.35 2.29
N GLY A 1150 -12.11 -19.07 1.91
CA GLY A 1150 -11.55 -18.61 0.64
C GLY A 1150 -10.02 -18.71 0.61
N THR A 1151 -9.49 -19.58 -0.24
CA THR A 1151 -8.05 -19.86 -0.41
C THR A 1151 -7.52 -19.48 -1.79
N LYS A 1152 -8.38 -19.45 -2.82
CA LYS A 1152 -7.99 -19.20 -4.23
C LYS A 1152 -6.99 -18.06 -4.41
N TRP A 1153 -7.18 -16.94 -3.73
CA TRP A 1153 -6.25 -15.79 -3.76
C TRP A 1153 -4.80 -16.15 -3.36
N ARG A 1154 -4.58 -17.11 -2.44
CA ARG A 1154 -3.23 -17.64 -2.12
C ARG A 1154 -2.72 -18.69 -3.11
N VAL A 1155 -3.59 -19.31 -3.90
CA VAL A 1155 -3.18 -20.12 -5.07
C VAL A 1155 -2.70 -19.17 -6.17
N ASP A 1156 -3.46 -18.12 -6.46
CA ASP A 1156 -3.13 -17.10 -7.45
C ASP A 1156 -1.80 -16.39 -7.07
N ASP A 1157 -1.66 -15.91 -5.82
CA ASP A 1157 -0.40 -15.33 -5.28
C ASP A 1157 0.81 -16.30 -5.34
N LEU A 1158 0.60 -17.61 -5.42
CA LEU A 1158 1.70 -18.58 -5.57
C LEU A 1158 2.08 -18.83 -7.02
N LYS A 1159 1.10 -18.83 -7.94
CA LYS A 1159 1.36 -18.95 -9.38
C LYS A 1159 2.22 -17.79 -9.89
N GLU A 1160 1.95 -16.56 -9.42
CA GLU A 1160 2.82 -15.39 -9.67
C GLU A 1160 4.28 -15.62 -9.21
N VAL A 1161 4.51 -16.34 -8.10
CA VAL A 1161 5.86 -16.61 -7.55
C VAL A 1161 6.55 -17.81 -8.25
N TRP A 1162 5.76 -18.72 -8.80
CA TRP A 1162 6.23 -19.91 -9.50
C TRP A 1162 6.53 -19.66 -10.99
N GLY A 1163 5.85 -18.69 -11.63
CA GLY A 1163 6.07 -18.28 -13.02
C GLY A 1163 5.41 -19.23 -14.03
N ASP A 1164 4.11 -19.47 -13.82
CA ASP A 1164 3.16 -20.27 -14.63
C ASP A 1164 3.75 -21.46 -15.42
N LEU A 1165 4.37 -22.39 -14.67
CA LEU A 1165 4.50 -23.77 -15.12
C LEU A 1165 3.12 -24.44 -15.02
N SER A 1166 2.65 -25.05 -16.12
CA SER A 1166 1.38 -25.77 -16.16
C SER A 1166 1.35 -26.92 -15.14
N VAL A 1167 0.49 -26.77 -14.13
CA VAL A 1167 0.38 -27.63 -12.94
C VAL A 1167 -0.97 -28.33 -12.88
#